data_AF-A0A432HJR7-F1
#
_entry.id   AF-A0A432HJR7-F1
#
_cell.length_a   1.000
_cell.length_b   1.000
_cell.length_c   1.000
_cell.angle_alpha   90.00
_cell.angle_beta   90.00
_cell.angle_gamma   90.00
#
_symmetry.space_group_name_H-M   'P 1'
#
loop_
_entity.id
_entity.type
_entity.pdbx_description
1 polymer ?
#
loop_
_entity_poly.entity_id
_entity_poly.type
_entity_poly.pdbx_seq_one_letter_code
_entity_poly.pdbx_strand_id
1 'polypeptide(L)'
;MAAGTGIYITWITGAILLSIAMMPLFRPPYAKLRLDGFIDMFRRYWAHMVVVFSVYLWKDLLDGVDRVLMANTQLDMTPYVYAIEGDIVLWVQQELRNAVLDQTLTHLYVMGFMTVTFASFLYPVYFDDRHMADRVSLSMFWVYVIAIPFFLFFNVGVTGDHIPAMQTIAYDLTPEIHNWFTRIDPFSNGMPSLHIGLPFTIWLTMQRWDEDGRWANFRNFLIGFMAVTSFAVVYLGIHWIVDIIGGMAVGILAVELTAKTHSSFWRVADERLFSRRLARALADPGKSVRGTVSSVFSVFRPLKEPNKRQTSVIIAALLLSTGFVLLWDATHQDFPVEGVEWPTSAAGSDGWLVSVEEMPDGSIAISAWNVSDEVGSVLSGVPWTNPPSVSISGAFLVLHDSHRVDFYELESDELEFSPKFSRTESDSVLDVAIAESGSGGPLLVIVHEDSLEIIDEEQRLIETASSEGPFSIVAASGQLLAWADTTAPLPTVNVTSLEGPRIAISLVLDASATESQDEYLEQVSGVAVDYENAEIVDIAMDPMWVAAVVDVGPVNRTVLVNILTGEQSMLSDPVWQSSSPSVAHGRVAFLQIPRWDPSVDPEEIVTTMDVYLHDIGTNSTLAITHDDDVDQSDPQVLLNNVAWVEVDADGVAVLKVYSEETFQPYSSVILQSAILMLIPLLFLWSYQAASERRG
;
A
#
# COMPACT_ATOMS: atom_id res chain seq x y z
N MET A 1 18.56 6.78 -12.49
CA MET A 1 17.25 6.54 -13.13
C MET A 1 17.25 5.52 -14.30
N ALA A 2 18.32 4.75 -14.57
CA ALA A 2 18.48 4.05 -15.87
C ALA A 2 18.22 2.52 -15.87
N ALA A 3 18.27 1.83 -14.72
CA ALA A 3 18.10 0.36 -14.67
C ALA A 3 16.62 -0.07 -14.57
N GLY A 4 15.87 0.46 -13.58
CA GLY A 4 14.42 0.18 -13.42
C GLY A 4 13.53 0.74 -14.54
N THR A 5 13.97 1.80 -15.24
CA THR A 5 13.27 2.32 -16.42
C THR A 5 13.51 1.47 -17.67
N GLY A 6 14.53 0.59 -17.68
CA GLY A 6 14.91 -0.20 -18.84
C GLY A 6 13.82 -1.16 -19.30
N ILE A 7 13.24 -1.96 -18.39
CA ILE A 7 12.20 -2.95 -18.71
C ILE A 7 10.92 -2.24 -19.18
N TYR A 8 10.46 -1.24 -18.43
CA TYR A 8 9.29 -0.44 -18.78
C TYR A 8 9.42 0.24 -20.15
N ILE A 9 10.54 0.95 -20.38
CA ILE A 9 10.81 1.59 -21.67
C ILE A 9 10.90 0.55 -22.77
N THR A 10 11.50 -0.62 -22.52
CA THR A 10 11.62 -1.69 -23.51
C THR A 10 10.26 -2.24 -23.91
N TRP A 11 9.37 -2.52 -22.95
CA TRP A 11 8.03 -3.03 -23.23
C TRP A 11 7.12 -1.99 -23.88
N ILE A 12 7.14 -0.73 -23.43
CA ILE A 12 6.39 0.34 -24.08
C ILE A 12 6.89 0.62 -25.49
N THR A 13 8.21 0.77 -25.66
CA THR A 13 8.80 1.01 -26.97
C THR A 13 8.52 -0.17 -27.90
N GLY A 14 8.68 -1.39 -27.40
CA GLY A 14 8.33 -2.62 -28.10
C GLY A 14 6.86 -2.64 -28.53
N ALA A 15 5.93 -2.30 -27.65
CA ALA A 15 4.50 -2.24 -27.94
C ALA A 15 4.17 -1.18 -29.00
N ILE A 16 4.72 0.03 -28.89
CA ILE A 16 4.53 1.10 -29.89
C ILE A 16 5.06 0.66 -31.26
N LEU A 17 6.28 0.11 -31.31
CA LEU A 17 6.88 -0.37 -32.54
C LEU A 17 6.05 -1.52 -33.15
N LEU A 18 5.55 -2.44 -32.34
CA LEU A 18 4.71 -3.55 -32.77
C LEU A 18 3.37 -3.04 -33.33
N SER A 19 2.71 -2.09 -32.66
CA SER A 19 1.47 -1.47 -33.15
C SER A 19 1.68 -0.81 -34.51
N ILE A 20 2.80 -0.10 -34.72
CA ILE A 20 3.13 0.51 -36.00
C ILE A 20 3.41 -0.57 -37.06
N ALA A 21 4.19 -1.60 -36.71
CA ALA A 21 4.54 -2.70 -37.60
C ALA A 21 3.31 -3.50 -38.07
N MET A 22 2.28 -3.61 -37.23
CA MET A 22 1.03 -4.30 -37.54
C MET A 22 0.03 -3.49 -38.38
N MET A 23 0.22 -2.18 -38.55
CA MET A 23 -0.68 -1.33 -39.35
C MET A 23 -0.99 -1.86 -40.76
N PRO A 24 -0.04 -2.43 -41.54
CA PRO A 24 -0.34 -2.95 -42.88
C PRO A 24 -1.37 -4.08 -42.90
N LEU A 25 -1.49 -4.84 -41.80
CA LEU A 25 -2.41 -5.96 -41.65
C LEU A 25 -3.85 -5.50 -41.36
N PHE A 26 -3.98 -4.39 -40.63
CA PHE A 26 -5.26 -3.92 -40.07
C PHE A 26 -5.81 -2.63 -40.66
N ARG A 27 -5.09 -2.01 -41.60
CA ARG A 27 -5.56 -0.81 -42.28
C ARG A 27 -6.89 -1.04 -43.00
N PRO A 28 -7.74 -0.01 -43.10
CA PRO A 28 -8.90 -0.03 -44.00
C PRO A 28 -8.48 -0.37 -45.43
N PRO A 29 -9.30 -1.13 -46.21
CA PRO A 29 -8.91 -1.62 -47.54
C PRO A 29 -8.50 -0.51 -48.53
N TYR A 30 -9.05 0.69 -48.35
CA TYR A 30 -8.82 1.85 -49.21
C TYR A 30 -7.67 2.76 -48.74
N ALA A 31 -7.14 2.57 -47.53
CA ALA A 31 -6.17 3.46 -46.92
C ALA A 31 -4.72 3.14 -47.31
N LYS A 32 -3.88 4.17 -47.46
CA LYS A 32 -2.43 4.04 -47.73
C LYS A 32 -1.64 4.62 -46.56
N LEU A 33 -0.57 3.92 -46.17
CA LEU A 33 0.35 4.40 -45.14
C LEU A 33 1.21 5.53 -45.70
N ARG A 34 1.27 6.66 -44.97
CA ARG A 34 2.07 7.85 -45.30
C ARG A 34 2.66 8.45 -44.03
N LEU A 35 3.85 9.04 -44.15
CA LEU A 35 4.49 9.76 -43.03
C LEU A 35 3.63 10.94 -42.56
N ASP A 36 3.02 11.67 -43.50
CA ASP A 36 2.13 12.79 -43.19
C ASP A 36 0.95 12.40 -42.29
N GLY A 37 0.52 11.12 -42.32
CA GLY A 37 -0.56 10.61 -41.47
C GLY A 37 -0.23 10.69 -39.97
N PHE A 38 1.04 10.50 -39.59
CA PHE A 38 1.47 10.63 -38.20
C PHE A 38 1.38 12.07 -37.72
N ILE A 39 1.83 13.02 -38.54
CA ILE A 39 1.76 14.46 -38.23
C ILE A 39 0.31 14.91 -38.12
N ASP A 40 -0.54 14.47 -39.05
CA ASP A 40 -1.95 14.81 -39.08
C ASP A 40 -2.71 14.28 -37.86
N MET A 41 -2.38 13.08 -37.39
CA MET A 41 -2.93 12.53 -36.16
C MET A 41 -2.69 13.44 -34.95
N PHE A 42 -1.45 13.84 -34.66
CA PHE A 42 -1.15 14.71 -33.52
C PHE A 42 -1.83 16.07 -33.62
N ARG A 43 -1.87 16.64 -34.83
CA ARG A 43 -2.49 17.95 -35.07
C ARG A 43 -4.01 17.93 -34.93
N ARG A 44 -4.69 16.87 -35.40
CA ARG A 44 -6.15 16.81 -35.52
C ARG A 44 -6.84 16.10 -34.36
N TYR A 45 -6.12 15.33 -33.55
CA TYR A 45 -6.73 14.48 -32.51
C TYR A 45 -6.09 14.67 -31.13
N TRP A 46 -5.46 15.83 -30.86
CA TRP A 46 -4.86 16.11 -29.55
C TRP A 46 -5.89 16.04 -28.41
N ALA A 47 -7.15 16.41 -28.64
CA ALA A 47 -8.20 16.30 -27.62
C ALA A 47 -8.51 14.83 -27.28
N HIS A 48 -8.54 13.94 -28.29
CA HIS A 48 -8.70 12.49 -28.07
C HIS A 48 -7.51 11.91 -27.32
N MET A 49 -6.30 12.36 -27.65
CA MET A 49 -5.08 11.98 -26.93
C MET A 49 -5.19 12.40 -25.46
N VAL A 50 -5.59 13.65 -25.17
CA VAL A 50 -5.79 14.11 -23.79
C VAL A 50 -6.81 13.24 -23.05
N VAL A 51 -7.94 12.89 -23.67
CA VAL A 51 -8.95 12.03 -23.04
C VAL A 51 -8.39 10.64 -22.71
N VAL A 52 -7.75 9.98 -23.67
CA VAL A 52 -7.22 8.62 -23.45
C VAL A 52 -6.04 8.62 -22.49
N PHE A 53 -5.08 9.54 -22.68
CA PHE A 53 -3.89 9.60 -21.85
C PHE A 53 -4.15 10.20 -20.46
N SER A 54 -5.28 10.91 -20.24
CA SER A 54 -5.65 11.35 -18.90
C SER A 54 -5.75 10.21 -17.91
N VAL A 55 -6.12 9.01 -18.38
CA VAL A 55 -6.21 7.80 -17.53
C VAL A 55 -4.89 7.49 -16.83
N TYR A 56 -3.75 7.68 -17.50
CA TYR A 56 -2.45 7.45 -16.86
C TYR A 56 -2.19 8.45 -15.73
N LEU A 57 -2.66 9.69 -15.86
CA LEU A 57 -2.54 10.69 -14.78
C LEU A 57 -3.43 10.34 -13.58
N TRP A 58 -4.60 9.72 -13.83
CA TRP A 58 -5.51 9.31 -12.76
C TRP A 58 -5.08 8.00 -12.09
N LYS A 59 -4.39 7.11 -12.82
CA LYS A 59 -3.94 5.83 -12.29
C LYS A 59 -3.07 6.02 -11.04
N ASP A 60 -2.00 6.81 -11.14
CA ASP A 60 -1.06 6.97 -10.02
C ASP A 60 -1.75 7.54 -8.76
N LEU A 61 -2.67 8.50 -8.94
CA LEU A 61 -3.48 9.04 -7.85
C LEU A 61 -4.40 7.99 -7.24
N LEU A 62 -5.06 7.17 -8.08
CA LEU A 62 -6.00 6.15 -7.64
C LEU A 62 -5.28 4.99 -6.94
N ASP A 63 -4.11 4.57 -7.43
CA ASP A 63 -3.31 3.52 -6.80
C ASP A 63 -2.77 3.98 -5.43
N GLY A 64 -2.51 5.27 -5.26
CA GLY A 64 -2.21 5.85 -3.94
C GLY A 64 -3.41 5.75 -3.01
N VAL A 65 -4.59 6.18 -3.47
CA VAL A 65 -5.83 6.09 -2.67
C VAL A 65 -6.20 4.64 -2.34
N ASP A 66 -6.05 3.71 -3.28
CA ASP A 66 -6.33 2.28 -3.11
C ASP A 66 -5.44 1.66 -2.03
N ARG A 67 -4.12 1.90 -2.08
CA ARG A 67 -3.18 1.39 -1.08
C ARG A 67 -3.51 1.87 0.33
N VAL A 68 -3.75 3.17 0.49
CA VAL A 68 -4.14 3.74 1.79
C VAL A 68 -5.48 3.16 2.24
N LEU A 69 -6.45 3.02 1.34
CA LEU A 69 -7.75 2.43 1.66
C LEU A 69 -7.65 0.96 2.05
N MET A 70 -6.81 0.16 1.39
CA MET A 70 -6.57 -1.24 1.73
C MET A 70 -5.87 -1.40 3.08
N ALA A 71 -4.79 -0.64 3.29
CA ALA A 71 -4.06 -0.57 4.56
C ALA A 71 -5.01 -0.35 5.74
N ASN A 72 -6.00 0.50 5.51
CA ASN A 72 -6.90 0.98 6.54
C ASN A 72 -8.17 0.14 6.72
N THR A 73 -8.80 -0.29 5.63
CA THR A 73 -10.13 -0.90 5.67
C THR A 73 -10.11 -2.42 5.60
N GLN A 74 -9.00 -3.00 5.15
CA GLN A 74 -8.87 -4.43 4.84
C GLN A 74 -10.05 -4.96 4.00
N LEU A 75 -10.60 -4.12 3.11
CA LEU A 75 -11.70 -4.50 2.23
C LEU A 75 -11.21 -5.53 1.23
N ASP A 76 -11.35 -6.81 1.56
CA ASP A 76 -10.98 -7.93 0.69
C ASP A 76 -12.22 -8.75 0.29
N MET A 77 -12.53 -8.76 -1.02
CA MET A 77 -13.62 -9.55 -1.59
C MET A 77 -13.16 -10.91 -2.13
N THR A 78 -11.86 -11.19 -2.09
CA THR A 78 -11.25 -12.42 -2.60
C THR A 78 -11.84 -13.69 -1.99
N PRO A 79 -12.11 -13.79 -0.66
CA PRO A 79 -12.71 -14.99 -0.08
C PRO A 79 -14.10 -15.30 -0.67
N TYR A 80 -14.88 -14.27 -1.03
CA TYR A 80 -16.19 -14.46 -1.64
C TYR A 80 -16.09 -14.91 -3.10
N VAL A 81 -15.11 -14.38 -3.84
CA VAL A 81 -14.79 -14.84 -5.20
C VAL A 81 -14.32 -16.29 -5.17
N TYR A 82 -13.40 -16.62 -4.27
CA TYR A 82 -12.91 -17.98 -4.06
C TYR A 82 -14.05 -18.96 -3.68
N ALA A 83 -14.99 -18.55 -2.82
CA ALA A 83 -16.15 -19.37 -2.48
C ALA A 83 -17.05 -19.71 -3.69
N ILE A 84 -17.03 -18.90 -4.75
CA ILE A 84 -17.79 -19.14 -5.99
C ILE A 84 -16.99 -20.00 -6.96
N GLU A 85 -15.70 -19.72 -7.13
CA GLU A 85 -14.87 -20.25 -8.21
C GLU A 85 -14.02 -21.45 -7.78
N GLY A 86 -13.54 -21.46 -6.54
CA GLY A 86 -12.63 -22.46 -5.98
C GLY A 86 -11.31 -22.56 -6.75
N ASP A 87 -10.72 -23.75 -6.75
CA ASP A 87 -9.40 -24.03 -7.33
C ASP A 87 -9.38 -24.24 -8.86
N ILE A 88 -10.43 -23.85 -9.59
CA ILE A 88 -10.49 -24.11 -11.04
C ILE A 88 -9.34 -23.43 -11.80
N VAL A 89 -8.94 -22.23 -11.37
CA VAL A 89 -7.80 -21.49 -11.92
C VAL A 89 -6.47 -22.19 -11.63
N LEU A 90 -6.32 -22.77 -10.44
CA LEU A 90 -5.15 -23.54 -10.04
C LEU A 90 -4.99 -24.78 -10.94
N TRP A 91 -6.10 -25.48 -11.23
CA TRP A 91 -6.08 -26.64 -12.12
C TRP A 91 -5.59 -26.28 -13.52
N VAL A 92 -6.02 -25.13 -14.07
CA VAL A 92 -5.57 -24.64 -15.38
C VAL A 92 -4.06 -24.39 -15.36
N GLN A 93 -3.55 -23.75 -14.31
CA GLN A 93 -2.12 -23.48 -14.19
C GLN A 93 -1.31 -24.78 -14.06
N GLN A 94 -1.66 -25.67 -13.13
CA GLN A 94 -0.88 -26.87 -12.83
C GLN A 94 -0.83 -27.88 -13.98
N GLU A 95 -1.95 -28.14 -14.66
CA GLU A 95 -2.01 -29.16 -15.72
C GLU A 95 -1.36 -28.71 -17.03
N LEU A 96 -1.32 -27.41 -17.29
CA LEU A 96 -0.80 -26.85 -18.54
C LEU A 96 0.59 -26.22 -18.37
N ARG A 97 1.15 -26.24 -17.16
CA ARG A 97 2.37 -25.51 -16.84
C ARG A 97 3.55 -25.92 -17.71
N ASN A 98 4.23 -24.94 -18.29
CA ASN A 98 5.43 -25.13 -19.09
C ASN A 98 6.29 -23.86 -19.11
N ALA A 99 7.61 -23.99 -18.91
CA ALA A 99 8.52 -22.84 -18.88
C ALA A 99 8.47 -21.96 -20.16
N VAL A 100 8.22 -22.54 -21.34
CA VAL A 100 8.05 -21.77 -22.58
C VAL A 100 6.74 -20.97 -22.56
N LEU A 101 5.68 -21.55 -21.99
CA LEU A 101 4.40 -20.86 -21.82
C LEU A 101 4.54 -19.75 -20.77
N ASP A 102 5.21 -19.98 -19.65
CA ASP A 102 5.48 -18.97 -18.62
C ASP A 102 6.10 -17.72 -19.26
N GLN A 103 7.21 -17.89 -19.98
CA GLN A 103 7.87 -16.77 -20.65
C GLN A 103 7.01 -16.13 -21.74
N THR A 104 6.39 -16.94 -22.62
CA THR A 104 5.63 -16.43 -23.77
C THR A 104 4.37 -15.68 -23.34
N LEU A 105 3.65 -16.22 -22.36
CA LEU A 105 2.40 -15.67 -21.88
C LEU A 105 2.64 -14.42 -21.03
N THR A 106 3.68 -14.35 -20.20
CA THR A 106 4.04 -13.12 -19.48
C THR A 106 4.33 -11.97 -20.45
N HIS A 107 5.11 -12.20 -21.51
CA HIS A 107 5.38 -11.17 -22.52
C HIS A 107 4.15 -10.81 -23.36
N LEU A 108 3.32 -11.79 -23.72
CA LEU A 108 2.05 -11.55 -24.42
C LEU A 108 1.10 -10.71 -23.55
N TYR A 109 1.02 -11.05 -22.26
CA TYR A 109 0.19 -10.36 -21.28
C TYR A 109 0.62 -8.90 -21.17
N VAL A 110 1.89 -8.59 -20.90
CA VAL A 110 2.31 -7.20 -20.70
C VAL A 110 2.42 -6.43 -22.02
N MET A 111 3.35 -6.84 -22.90
CA MET A 111 3.63 -6.12 -24.15
C MET A 111 2.48 -6.26 -25.16
N GLY A 112 1.86 -7.44 -25.26
CA GLY A 112 0.75 -7.67 -26.18
C GLY A 112 -0.49 -6.86 -25.81
N PHE A 113 -0.85 -6.78 -24.53
CA PHE A 113 -1.93 -5.92 -24.06
C PHE A 113 -1.65 -4.43 -24.36
N MET A 114 -0.46 -3.94 -24.02
CA MET A 114 -0.06 -2.56 -24.35
C MET A 114 -0.16 -2.28 -25.85
N THR A 115 0.29 -3.24 -26.68
CA THR A 115 0.21 -3.15 -28.14
C THR A 115 -1.22 -3.02 -28.64
N VAL A 116 -2.14 -3.85 -28.12
CA VAL A 116 -3.54 -3.86 -28.54
C VAL A 116 -4.26 -2.59 -28.09
N THR A 117 -4.05 -2.18 -26.84
CA THR A 117 -4.66 -0.96 -26.28
C THR A 117 -4.19 0.27 -27.06
N PHE A 118 -2.88 0.39 -27.31
CA PHE A 118 -2.32 1.49 -28.10
C PHE A 118 -2.79 1.46 -29.56
N ALA A 119 -2.73 0.29 -30.22
CA ALA A 119 -3.19 0.12 -31.60
C ALA A 119 -4.67 0.50 -31.79
N SER A 120 -5.51 0.16 -30.81
CA SER A 120 -6.95 0.42 -30.86
C SER A 120 -7.29 1.90 -30.90
N PHE A 121 -6.50 2.73 -30.21
CA PHE A 121 -6.59 4.17 -30.31
C PHE A 121 -5.87 4.72 -31.55
N LEU A 122 -4.67 4.22 -31.82
CA LEU A 122 -3.80 4.68 -32.89
C LEU A 122 -4.43 4.54 -34.27
N TYR A 123 -5.04 3.40 -34.60
CA TYR A 123 -5.49 3.14 -35.97
C TYR A 123 -6.63 4.07 -36.42
N PRO A 124 -7.76 4.22 -35.69
CA PRO A 124 -8.81 5.15 -36.09
C PRO A 124 -8.31 6.59 -36.28
N VAL A 125 -7.39 7.02 -35.41
CA VAL A 125 -6.83 8.37 -35.44
C VAL A 125 -5.87 8.55 -36.62
N TYR A 126 -4.93 7.61 -36.82
CA TYR A 126 -3.96 7.66 -37.90
C TYR A 126 -4.61 7.63 -39.28
N PHE A 127 -5.66 6.82 -39.46
CA PHE A 127 -6.40 6.71 -40.72
C PHE A 127 -7.50 7.77 -40.89
N ASP A 128 -7.54 8.78 -40.02
CA ASP A 128 -8.51 9.89 -40.01
C ASP A 128 -9.99 9.44 -39.98
N ASP A 129 -10.26 8.31 -39.32
CA ASP A 129 -11.61 7.82 -39.06
C ASP A 129 -12.18 8.46 -37.78
N ARG A 130 -12.57 9.73 -37.89
CA ARG A 130 -13.10 10.50 -36.77
C ARG A 130 -14.32 9.84 -36.11
N HIS A 131 -15.17 9.23 -36.93
CA HIS A 131 -16.37 8.56 -36.46
C HIS A 131 -16.03 7.43 -35.48
N MET A 132 -15.03 6.62 -35.80
CA MET A 132 -14.57 5.55 -34.92
C MET A 132 -13.73 6.10 -33.77
N ALA A 133 -12.83 7.06 -34.02
CA ALA A 133 -11.97 7.66 -33.02
C ALA A 133 -12.76 8.27 -31.85
N ASP A 134 -13.82 9.06 -32.14
CA ASP A 134 -14.71 9.66 -31.13
C ASP A 134 -15.32 8.62 -30.18
N ARG A 135 -15.65 7.44 -30.70
CA ARG A 135 -16.34 6.39 -29.94
C ARG A 135 -15.35 5.53 -29.18
N VAL A 136 -14.29 5.08 -29.84
CA VAL A 136 -13.25 4.25 -29.22
C VAL A 136 -12.61 4.98 -28.04
N SER A 137 -12.18 6.23 -28.21
CA SER A 137 -11.54 6.97 -27.13
C SER A 137 -12.46 7.20 -25.93
N LEU A 138 -13.74 7.51 -26.19
CA LEU A 138 -14.71 7.73 -25.11
C LEU A 138 -15.13 6.41 -24.43
N SER A 139 -15.21 5.30 -25.17
CA SER A 139 -15.46 3.99 -24.59
C SER A 139 -14.30 3.53 -23.72
N MET A 140 -13.05 3.72 -24.15
CA MET A 140 -11.86 3.45 -23.33
C MET A 140 -11.89 4.28 -22.04
N PHE A 141 -12.21 5.57 -22.12
CA PHE A 141 -12.35 6.43 -20.95
C PHE A 141 -13.43 5.92 -19.99
N TRP A 142 -14.62 5.55 -20.49
CA TRP A 142 -15.70 5.04 -19.63
C TRP A 142 -15.38 3.70 -18.97
N VAL A 143 -14.64 2.82 -19.63
CA VAL A 143 -14.20 1.55 -19.02
C VAL A 143 -13.41 1.83 -17.74
N TYR A 144 -12.43 2.73 -17.81
CA TYR A 144 -11.65 3.12 -16.65
C TYR A 144 -12.51 3.77 -15.56
N VAL A 145 -13.33 4.76 -15.92
CA VAL A 145 -14.20 5.45 -14.93
C VAL A 145 -15.15 4.49 -14.22
N ILE A 146 -15.67 3.48 -14.92
CA ILE A 146 -16.56 2.46 -14.33
C ILE A 146 -15.76 1.48 -13.45
N ALA A 147 -14.50 1.20 -13.77
CA ALA A 147 -13.67 0.27 -12.99
C ALA A 147 -13.22 0.85 -11.64
N ILE A 148 -13.01 2.17 -11.54
CA ILE A 148 -12.60 2.87 -10.29
C ILE A 148 -13.34 2.38 -9.03
N PRO A 149 -14.68 2.39 -8.96
CA PRO A 149 -15.38 1.95 -7.74
C PRO A 149 -15.17 0.46 -7.41
N PHE A 150 -14.85 -0.39 -8.39
CA PHE A 150 -14.54 -1.79 -8.12
C PHE A 150 -13.15 -1.91 -7.50
N PHE A 151 -12.15 -1.24 -8.08
CA PHE A 151 -10.79 -1.22 -7.54
C PHE A 151 -10.75 -0.68 -6.10
N LEU A 152 -11.44 0.43 -5.83
CA LEU A 152 -11.44 1.02 -4.50
C LEU A 152 -12.31 0.27 -3.47
N PHE A 153 -13.50 -0.23 -3.84
CA PHE A 153 -14.48 -0.73 -2.85
C PHE A 153 -14.88 -2.19 -3.01
N PHE A 154 -14.44 -2.84 -4.07
CA PHE A 154 -14.66 -4.25 -4.35
C PHE A 154 -13.34 -4.90 -4.76
N ASN A 155 -12.34 -4.68 -3.91
CA ASN A 155 -10.98 -5.12 -4.14
C ASN A 155 -10.92 -6.65 -4.13
N VAL A 156 -10.23 -7.21 -5.12
CA VAL A 156 -10.08 -8.66 -5.29
C VAL A 156 -8.62 -8.90 -5.62
N GLY A 157 -7.93 -9.56 -4.70
CA GLY A 157 -6.56 -10.00 -4.86
C GLY A 157 -6.38 -10.95 -6.03
N VAL A 158 -5.19 -10.94 -6.60
CA VAL A 158 -4.81 -11.88 -7.65
C VAL A 158 -4.85 -13.33 -7.14
N THR A 159 -5.11 -14.28 -8.04
CA THR A 159 -5.31 -15.68 -7.66
C THR A 159 -4.09 -16.32 -7.00
N GLY A 160 -2.88 -15.93 -7.41
CA GLY A 160 -1.63 -16.47 -6.88
C GLY A 160 -1.32 -16.02 -5.45
N ASP A 161 -1.83 -14.87 -5.02
CA ASP A 161 -1.63 -14.38 -3.66
C ASP A 161 -2.59 -15.04 -2.67
N HIS A 162 -3.77 -15.48 -3.14
CA HIS A 162 -4.78 -16.08 -2.29
C HIS A 162 -4.73 -17.61 -2.22
N ILE A 163 -4.39 -18.30 -3.32
CA ILE A 163 -4.33 -19.77 -3.37
C ILE A 163 -2.88 -20.20 -3.11
N PRO A 164 -2.55 -20.79 -1.94
CA PRO A 164 -1.15 -21.05 -1.56
C PRO A 164 -0.37 -21.99 -2.52
N ALA A 165 -1.09 -22.83 -3.29
CA ALA A 165 -0.50 -23.76 -4.25
C ALA A 165 -0.35 -23.16 -5.66
N MET A 166 -0.87 -21.95 -5.89
CA MET A 166 -0.80 -21.24 -7.17
C MET A 166 0.39 -20.27 -7.16
N GLN A 167 1.02 -20.08 -8.30
CA GLN A 167 2.12 -19.12 -8.44
C GLN A 167 1.68 -17.92 -9.28
N THR A 168 2.12 -16.73 -8.88
CA THR A 168 1.99 -15.45 -9.61
C THR A 168 3.05 -15.36 -10.72
N ILE A 169 3.02 -16.29 -11.67
CA ILE A 169 4.05 -16.46 -12.72
C ILE A 169 4.32 -15.17 -13.52
N ALA A 170 3.31 -14.31 -13.72
CA ALA A 170 3.51 -13.04 -14.41
C ALA A 170 4.44 -12.09 -13.64
N TYR A 171 4.38 -12.12 -12.31
CA TYR A 171 5.08 -11.22 -11.40
C TYR A 171 6.45 -11.81 -11.02
N ASP A 172 6.53 -13.12 -10.84
CA ASP A 172 7.74 -13.78 -10.33
C ASP A 172 8.60 -14.44 -11.42
N LEU A 173 8.42 -14.04 -12.70
CA LEU A 173 9.18 -14.66 -13.80
C LEU A 173 10.70 -14.47 -13.62
N THR A 174 11.12 -13.29 -13.16
CA THR A 174 12.49 -13.00 -12.71
C THR A 174 12.42 -11.99 -11.55
N PRO A 175 13.45 -11.92 -10.67
CA PRO A 175 13.50 -10.94 -9.58
C PRO A 175 13.36 -9.48 -10.06
N GLU A 176 13.87 -9.15 -11.25
CA GLU A 176 13.71 -7.81 -11.84
C GLU A 176 12.26 -7.51 -12.23
N ILE A 177 11.54 -8.52 -12.73
CA ILE A 177 10.11 -8.39 -13.07
C ILE A 177 9.29 -8.27 -11.79
N HIS A 178 9.61 -9.05 -10.76
CA HIS A 178 8.98 -8.99 -9.45
C HIS A 178 9.14 -7.59 -8.84
N ASN A 179 10.39 -7.12 -8.71
CA ASN A 179 10.69 -5.79 -8.17
C ASN A 179 10.12 -4.65 -9.05
N TRP A 180 9.81 -4.88 -10.33
CA TRP A 180 9.11 -3.89 -11.16
C TRP A 180 7.59 -3.88 -10.89
N PHE A 181 6.95 -5.04 -10.82
CA PHE A 181 5.51 -5.15 -10.58
C PHE A 181 5.11 -4.65 -9.20
N THR A 182 5.88 -4.98 -8.15
CA THR A 182 5.67 -4.48 -6.78
C THR A 182 5.73 -2.94 -6.69
N ARG A 183 6.31 -2.25 -7.70
CA ARG A 183 6.27 -0.77 -7.76
C ARG A 183 4.99 -0.20 -8.35
N ILE A 184 4.35 -0.91 -9.27
CA ILE A 184 3.31 -0.34 -10.15
C ILE A 184 1.93 -0.96 -9.97
N ASP A 185 1.84 -2.09 -9.27
CA ASP A 185 0.62 -2.86 -9.07
C ASP A 185 0.43 -3.17 -7.57
N PRO A 186 -0.72 -2.83 -6.98
CA PRO A 186 -1.03 -3.16 -5.59
C PRO A 186 -1.48 -4.63 -5.40
N PHE A 187 -1.47 -5.47 -6.45
CA PHE A 187 -1.90 -6.88 -6.47
C PHE A 187 -3.36 -7.16 -6.06
N SER A 188 -4.12 -6.09 -5.94
CA SER A 188 -5.45 -6.04 -5.35
C SER A 188 -6.54 -5.65 -6.38
N ASN A 189 -6.10 -5.35 -7.62
CA ASN A 189 -6.94 -4.87 -8.73
C ASN A 189 -7.38 -6.00 -9.68
N GLY A 190 -7.68 -7.19 -9.16
CA GLY A 190 -8.12 -8.34 -9.95
C GLY A 190 -9.47 -8.11 -10.64
N MET A 191 -10.46 -7.57 -9.92
CA MET A 191 -11.81 -7.39 -10.45
C MET A 191 -12.14 -5.91 -10.72
N PRO A 192 -12.65 -5.54 -11.92
CA PRO A 192 -12.81 -6.35 -13.14
C PRO A 192 -11.52 -6.41 -13.98
N SER A 193 -11.35 -7.50 -14.74
CA SER A 193 -10.17 -7.64 -15.60
C SER A 193 -10.20 -6.66 -16.78
N LEU A 194 -9.45 -5.57 -16.68
CA LEU A 194 -9.29 -4.59 -17.77
C LEU A 194 -8.53 -5.15 -18.97
N HIS A 195 -7.70 -6.18 -18.74
CA HIS A 195 -6.99 -6.94 -19.78
C HIS A 195 -7.94 -7.56 -20.81
N ILE A 196 -9.17 -7.89 -20.39
CA ILE A 196 -10.25 -8.32 -21.28
C ILE A 196 -11.25 -7.19 -21.54
N GLY A 197 -11.61 -6.42 -20.50
CA GLY A 197 -12.62 -5.38 -20.59
C GLY A 197 -12.32 -4.33 -21.65
N LEU A 198 -11.07 -3.87 -21.78
CA LEU A 198 -10.68 -2.87 -22.78
C LEU A 198 -10.75 -3.43 -24.22
N PRO A 199 -10.05 -4.53 -24.59
CA PRO A 199 -10.17 -5.12 -25.92
C PRO A 199 -11.62 -5.49 -26.28
N PHE A 200 -12.40 -5.99 -25.32
CA PHE A 200 -13.80 -6.33 -25.53
C PHE A 200 -14.64 -5.10 -25.83
N THR A 201 -14.44 -4.02 -25.09
CA THR A 201 -15.10 -2.73 -25.32
C THR A 201 -14.79 -2.18 -26.70
N ILE A 202 -13.51 -2.21 -27.10
CA ILE A 202 -13.07 -1.74 -28.42
C ILE A 202 -13.73 -2.58 -29.51
N TRP A 203 -13.68 -3.91 -29.38
CA TRP A 203 -14.32 -4.83 -30.30
C TRP A 203 -15.83 -4.56 -30.42
N LEU A 204 -16.53 -4.38 -29.30
CA LEU A 204 -17.98 -4.12 -29.26
C LEU A 204 -18.33 -2.76 -29.86
N THR A 205 -17.52 -1.73 -29.59
CA THR A 205 -17.65 -0.41 -30.20
C THR A 205 -17.49 -0.50 -31.71
N MET A 206 -16.44 -1.16 -32.20
CA MET A 206 -16.26 -1.36 -33.63
C MET A 206 -17.41 -2.19 -34.22
N GLN A 207 -17.82 -3.28 -33.58
CA GLN A 207 -18.95 -4.10 -34.01
C GLN A 207 -20.24 -3.29 -34.18
N ARG A 208 -20.48 -2.32 -33.31
CA ARG A 208 -21.70 -1.50 -33.30
C ARG A 208 -21.69 -0.38 -34.33
N TRP A 209 -20.53 0.18 -34.65
CA TRP A 209 -20.42 1.41 -35.46
C TRP A 209 -19.57 1.30 -36.72
N ASP A 210 -18.99 0.13 -37.02
CA ASP A 210 -18.28 -0.23 -38.26
C ASP A 210 -19.24 -0.86 -39.29
N GLU A 211 -20.24 -0.10 -39.73
CA GLU A 211 -21.31 -0.61 -40.62
C GLU A 211 -20.80 -1.11 -41.98
N ASP A 212 -19.70 -0.53 -42.48
CA ASP A 212 -19.03 -0.87 -43.74
C ASP A 212 -17.94 -1.94 -43.58
N GLY A 213 -17.70 -2.43 -42.36
CA GLY A 213 -16.77 -3.51 -42.08
C GLY A 213 -15.30 -3.17 -42.38
N ARG A 214 -14.94 -1.88 -42.39
CA ARG A 214 -13.58 -1.43 -42.72
C ARG A 214 -12.54 -1.87 -41.69
N TRP A 215 -12.97 -2.19 -40.47
CA TRP A 215 -12.14 -2.69 -39.37
C TRP A 215 -12.31 -4.20 -39.12
N ALA A 216 -12.90 -4.96 -40.04
CA ALA A 216 -13.19 -6.39 -39.84
C ALA A 216 -11.95 -7.23 -39.50
N ASN A 217 -10.81 -6.98 -40.15
CA ASN A 217 -9.56 -7.70 -39.85
C ASN A 217 -9.09 -7.44 -38.41
N PHE A 218 -9.15 -6.19 -37.98
CA PHE A 218 -8.76 -5.81 -36.62
C PHE A 218 -9.74 -6.38 -35.59
N ARG A 219 -11.05 -6.32 -35.85
CA ARG A 219 -12.07 -6.96 -35.01
C ARG A 219 -11.86 -8.47 -34.85
N ASN A 220 -11.56 -9.18 -35.94
CA ASN A 220 -11.28 -10.62 -35.87
C ASN A 220 -10.01 -10.91 -35.08
N PHE A 221 -8.98 -10.09 -35.24
CA PHE A 221 -7.78 -10.17 -34.43
C PHE A 221 -8.05 -9.93 -32.94
N LEU A 222 -8.88 -8.94 -32.58
CA LEU A 222 -9.25 -8.68 -31.19
C LEU A 222 -9.94 -9.89 -30.54
N ILE A 223 -10.79 -10.63 -31.28
CA ILE A 223 -11.41 -11.88 -30.76
C ILE A 223 -10.33 -12.92 -30.45
N GLY A 224 -9.40 -13.14 -31.39
CA GLY A 224 -8.30 -14.09 -31.19
C GLY A 224 -7.39 -13.67 -30.04
N PHE A 225 -7.04 -12.39 -29.96
CA PHE A 225 -6.26 -11.81 -28.87
C PHE A 225 -6.96 -12.03 -27.53
N MET A 226 -8.24 -11.66 -27.39
CA MET A 226 -9.00 -11.86 -26.15
C MET A 226 -9.04 -13.33 -25.75
N ALA A 227 -9.22 -14.27 -26.68
CA ALA A 227 -9.24 -15.70 -26.36
C ALA A 227 -7.90 -16.18 -25.77
N VAL A 228 -6.77 -15.74 -26.33
CA VAL A 228 -5.44 -16.09 -25.81
C VAL A 228 -5.16 -15.35 -24.49
N THR A 229 -5.52 -14.08 -24.38
CA THR A 229 -5.34 -13.29 -23.15
C THR A 229 -6.18 -13.83 -22.00
N SER A 230 -7.42 -14.27 -22.25
CA SER A 230 -8.27 -14.90 -21.22
C SER A 230 -7.65 -16.17 -20.68
N PHE A 231 -7.00 -16.97 -21.54
CA PHE A 231 -6.21 -18.12 -21.10
C PHE A 231 -4.96 -17.67 -20.33
N ALA A 232 -4.23 -16.69 -20.85
CA ALA A 232 -2.98 -16.21 -20.27
C ALA A 232 -3.15 -15.69 -18.83
N VAL A 233 -4.16 -14.85 -18.58
CA VAL A 233 -4.35 -14.24 -17.26
C VAL A 233 -4.71 -15.26 -16.17
N VAL A 234 -5.48 -16.30 -16.52
CA VAL A 234 -5.79 -17.41 -15.61
C VAL A 234 -4.56 -18.29 -15.40
N TYR A 235 -3.88 -18.65 -16.49
CA TYR A 235 -2.66 -19.47 -16.43
C TYR A 235 -1.57 -18.83 -15.59
N LEU A 236 -1.35 -17.52 -15.73
CA LEU A 236 -0.29 -16.77 -15.05
C LEU A 236 -0.58 -16.48 -13.57
N GLY A 237 -1.78 -16.83 -13.07
CA GLY A 237 -2.13 -16.64 -11.66
C GLY A 237 -2.49 -15.21 -11.28
N ILE A 238 -2.95 -14.40 -12.23
CA ILE A 238 -3.22 -12.96 -12.00
C ILE A 238 -4.70 -12.56 -12.08
N HIS A 239 -5.60 -13.46 -12.48
CA HIS A 239 -7.03 -13.17 -12.55
C HIS A 239 -7.90 -14.41 -12.33
N TRP A 240 -9.04 -14.19 -11.69
CA TRP A 240 -10.16 -15.12 -11.59
C TRP A 240 -10.96 -15.13 -12.90
N ILE A 241 -11.69 -16.22 -13.19
CA ILE A 241 -12.63 -16.28 -14.32
C ILE A 241 -13.76 -15.26 -14.14
N VAL A 242 -14.20 -15.01 -12.89
CA VAL A 242 -15.20 -13.97 -12.63
C VAL A 242 -14.72 -12.58 -13.03
N ASP A 243 -13.43 -12.28 -12.92
CA ASP A 243 -12.86 -10.98 -13.30
C ASP A 243 -13.04 -10.71 -14.80
N ILE A 244 -12.89 -11.75 -15.62
CA ILE A 244 -13.10 -11.71 -17.07
C ILE A 244 -14.55 -11.34 -17.38
N ILE A 245 -15.51 -11.97 -16.68
CA ILE A 245 -16.94 -11.69 -16.82
C ILE A 245 -17.24 -10.25 -16.40
N GLY A 246 -16.66 -9.80 -15.27
CA GLY A 246 -16.75 -8.42 -14.79
C GLY A 246 -16.24 -7.42 -15.82
N GLY A 247 -15.07 -7.68 -16.42
CA GLY A 247 -14.48 -6.85 -17.47
C GLY A 247 -15.39 -6.72 -18.70
N MET A 248 -16.00 -7.83 -19.15
CA MET A 248 -16.96 -7.79 -20.24
C MET A 248 -18.22 -6.98 -19.88
N ALA A 249 -18.75 -7.14 -18.67
CA ALA A 249 -19.92 -6.40 -18.20
C ALA A 249 -19.66 -4.89 -18.13
N VAL A 250 -18.50 -4.48 -17.59
CA VAL A 250 -18.03 -3.08 -17.59
C VAL A 250 -17.91 -2.57 -19.02
N GLY A 251 -17.37 -3.37 -19.94
CA GLY A 251 -17.26 -2.98 -21.34
C GLY A 251 -18.60 -2.74 -22.03
N ILE A 252 -19.61 -3.59 -21.79
CA ILE A 252 -20.98 -3.37 -22.29
C ILE A 252 -21.52 -2.04 -21.78
N LEU A 253 -21.37 -1.77 -20.48
CA LEU A 253 -21.86 -0.54 -19.87
C LEU A 253 -21.14 0.70 -20.45
N ALA A 254 -19.83 0.63 -20.64
CA ALA A 254 -19.02 1.69 -21.23
C ALA A 254 -19.47 2.03 -22.67
N VAL A 255 -19.77 1.02 -23.48
CA VAL A 255 -20.31 1.22 -24.84
C VAL A 255 -21.69 1.88 -24.80
N GLU A 256 -22.57 1.48 -23.87
CA GLU A 256 -23.89 2.10 -23.71
C GLU A 256 -23.81 3.56 -23.21
N LEU A 257 -22.88 3.87 -22.30
CA LEU A 257 -22.61 5.25 -21.88
C LEU A 257 -22.05 6.07 -23.04
N THR A 258 -21.13 5.50 -23.82
CA THR A 258 -20.58 6.15 -25.03
C THR A 258 -21.69 6.47 -26.03
N ALA A 259 -22.61 5.54 -26.27
CA ALA A 259 -23.75 5.75 -27.17
C ALA A 259 -24.60 6.96 -26.76
N LYS A 260 -24.77 7.19 -25.45
CA LYS A 260 -25.55 8.31 -24.90
C LYS A 260 -24.76 9.63 -24.85
N THR A 261 -23.44 9.57 -24.65
CA THR A 261 -22.63 10.75 -24.28
C THR A 261 -21.78 11.31 -25.42
N HIS A 262 -21.35 10.50 -26.40
CA HIS A 262 -20.37 10.90 -27.42
C HIS A 262 -20.73 12.20 -28.14
N SER A 263 -21.97 12.36 -28.60
CA SER A 263 -22.40 13.54 -29.35
C SER A 263 -22.33 14.83 -28.52
N SER A 264 -22.70 14.76 -27.24
CA SER A 264 -22.70 15.91 -26.34
C SER A 264 -21.29 16.25 -25.88
N PHE A 265 -20.48 15.23 -25.57
CA PHE A 265 -19.10 15.37 -25.14
C PHE A 265 -18.24 15.99 -26.24
N TRP A 266 -18.23 15.40 -27.45
CA TRP A 266 -17.40 15.91 -28.55
C TRP A 266 -17.84 17.27 -29.05
N ARG A 267 -19.12 17.65 -28.94
CA ARG A 267 -19.54 19.04 -29.22
C ARG A 267 -18.80 20.07 -28.35
N VAL A 268 -18.41 19.69 -27.12
CA VAL A 268 -17.64 20.54 -26.21
C VAL A 268 -16.14 20.34 -26.41
N ALA A 269 -15.67 19.10 -26.44
CA ALA A 269 -14.25 18.75 -26.51
C ALA A 269 -13.62 18.87 -27.91
N ASP A 270 -14.40 19.13 -28.96
CA ASP A 270 -13.91 19.23 -30.35
C ASP A 270 -12.86 20.33 -30.52
N GLU A 271 -11.63 19.89 -30.81
CA GLU A 271 -10.46 20.71 -31.01
C GLU A 271 -10.57 21.69 -32.18
N ARG A 272 -11.41 21.39 -33.18
CA ARG A 272 -11.62 22.28 -34.34
C ARG A 272 -12.27 23.60 -33.93
N LEU A 273 -13.03 23.57 -32.84
CA LEU A 273 -13.70 24.75 -32.28
C LEU A 273 -12.84 25.47 -31.24
N PHE A 274 -11.76 24.85 -30.75
CA PHE A 274 -10.92 25.39 -29.69
C PHE A 274 -10.27 26.72 -30.08
N SER A 275 -9.63 26.80 -31.24
CA SER A 275 -8.99 28.05 -31.73
C SER A 275 -9.98 29.20 -31.86
N ARG A 276 -11.22 28.92 -32.31
CA ARG A 276 -12.30 29.92 -32.41
C ARG A 276 -12.83 30.33 -31.04
N ARG A 277 -12.88 29.42 -30.07
CA ARG A 277 -13.29 29.71 -28.68
C ARG A 277 -12.21 30.49 -27.93
N LEU A 278 -10.94 30.10 -28.07
CA LEU A 278 -9.79 30.79 -27.50
C LEU A 278 -9.64 32.20 -28.09
N ALA A 279 -9.74 32.35 -29.42
CA ALA A 279 -9.72 33.67 -30.06
C ALA A 279 -10.88 34.55 -29.58
N ARG A 280 -12.08 34.00 -29.37
CA ARG A 280 -13.23 34.74 -28.82
C ARG A 280 -13.02 35.10 -27.34
N ALA A 281 -12.43 34.20 -26.55
CA ALA A 281 -12.11 34.44 -25.15
C ALA A 281 -11.03 35.51 -24.97
N LEU A 282 -10.00 35.51 -25.82
CA LEU A 282 -8.95 36.52 -25.85
C LEU A 282 -9.44 37.88 -26.39
N ALA A 283 -10.37 37.87 -27.36
CA ALA A 283 -10.92 39.10 -27.94
C ALA A 283 -11.93 39.82 -27.03
N ASP A 284 -12.67 39.09 -26.17
CA ASP A 284 -13.65 39.69 -25.25
C ASP A 284 -13.80 38.87 -23.95
N PRO A 285 -12.78 38.90 -23.06
CA PRO A 285 -12.70 38.03 -21.88
C PRO A 285 -13.88 38.21 -20.91
N GLY A 286 -14.38 39.45 -20.76
CA GLY A 286 -15.52 39.75 -19.89
C GLY A 286 -16.83 39.11 -20.35
N LYS A 287 -17.11 39.08 -21.67
CA LYS A 287 -18.29 38.37 -22.21
C LYS A 287 -18.13 36.87 -22.20
N SER A 288 -16.91 36.35 -22.41
CA SER A 288 -16.64 34.91 -22.38
C SER A 288 -16.88 34.34 -20.98
N VAL A 289 -16.31 34.97 -19.94
CA VAL A 289 -16.54 34.58 -18.54
C VAL A 289 -18.03 34.67 -18.20
N ARG A 290 -18.70 35.78 -18.51
CA ARG A 290 -20.13 35.95 -18.23
C ARG A 290 -21.02 34.99 -19.02
N GLY A 291 -20.62 34.59 -20.22
CA GLY A 291 -21.29 33.60 -21.06
C GLY A 291 -21.16 32.17 -20.54
N THR A 292 -19.96 31.78 -20.10
CA THR A 292 -19.71 30.49 -19.46
C THR A 292 -20.41 30.41 -18.11
N VAL A 293 -20.26 31.44 -17.27
CA VAL A 293 -20.95 31.57 -15.98
C VAL A 293 -22.46 31.53 -16.18
N SER A 294 -23.04 32.30 -17.11
CA SER A 294 -24.49 32.25 -17.37
C SER A 294 -24.97 30.91 -17.95
N SER A 295 -24.14 30.18 -18.72
CA SER A 295 -24.46 28.83 -19.18
C SER A 295 -24.49 27.83 -18.02
N VAL A 296 -23.50 27.88 -17.12
CA VAL A 296 -23.48 27.09 -15.88
C VAL A 296 -24.68 27.45 -15.00
N PHE A 297 -24.91 28.74 -14.73
CA PHE A 297 -26.05 29.20 -13.94
C PHE A 297 -27.41 28.96 -14.61
N SER A 298 -27.49 28.87 -15.94
CA SER A 298 -28.74 28.54 -16.65
C SER A 298 -29.21 27.11 -16.39
N VAL A 299 -28.28 26.19 -16.12
CA VAL A 299 -28.57 24.82 -15.66
C VAL A 299 -29.19 24.83 -14.26
N PHE A 300 -28.82 25.80 -13.42
CA PHE A 300 -29.32 25.97 -12.05
C PHE A 300 -30.52 26.93 -11.92
N ARG A 301 -30.96 27.56 -13.02
CA ARG A 301 -31.96 28.65 -13.00
C ARG A 301 -33.42 28.24 -12.69
N PRO A 302 -33.90 27.01 -12.93
CA PRO A 302 -35.23 26.61 -12.50
C PRO A 302 -35.18 25.95 -11.11
N LEU A 303 -35.17 26.77 -10.04
CA LEU A 303 -35.28 26.33 -8.64
C LEU A 303 -36.68 26.52 -8.04
N LYS A 304 -37.68 26.81 -8.88
CA LYS A 304 -39.06 27.06 -8.41
C LYS A 304 -39.93 25.80 -8.36
N GLU A 305 -39.60 24.80 -9.17
CA GLU A 305 -40.09 23.41 -9.09
C GLU A 305 -38.95 22.51 -9.61
N PRO A 306 -38.28 21.71 -8.77
CA PRO A 306 -37.22 20.84 -9.26
C PRO A 306 -37.81 19.82 -10.24
N ASN A 307 -37.21 19.67 -11.42
CA ASN A 307 -37.52 18.56 -12.33
C ASN A 307 -36.82 17.28 -11.82
N LYS A 308 -37.29 16.09 -12.22
CA LYS A 308 -36.64 14.80 -11.93
C LYS A 308 -35.12 14.82 -12.11
N ARG A 309 -34.63 15.48 -13.17
CA ARG A 309 -33.19 15.62 -13.45
C ARG A 309 -32.42 16.38 -12.36
N GLN A 310 -33.02 17.40 -11.76
CA GLN A 310 -32.37 18.17 -10.70
C GLN A 310 -32.37 17.41 -9.39
N THR A 311 -33.49 16.76 -9.03
CA THR A 311 -33.53 15.88 -7.85
C THR A 311 -32.52 14.74 -7.99
N SER A 312 -32.35 14.15 -9.18
CA SER A 312 -31.31 13.13 -9.39
C SER A 312 -29.89 13.68 -9.22
N VAL A 313 -29.63 14.93 -9.61
CA VAL A 313 -28.32 15.57 -9.39
C VAL A 313 -28.08 15.85 -7.91
N ILE A 314 -29.11 16.29 -7.17
CA ILE A 314 -29.01 16.51 -5.71
C ILE A 314 -28.76 15.18 -4.98
N ILE A 315 -29.51 14.12 -5.33
CA ILE A 315 -29.28 12.77 -4.77
C ILE A 315 -27.86 12.31 -5.10
N ALA A 316 -27.41 12.45 -6.35
CA ALA A 316 -26.06 12.07 -6.74
C ALA A 316 -24.99 12.87 -5.98
N ALA A 317 -25.15 14.18 -5.82
CA ALA A 317 -24.23 15.03 -5.08
C ALA A 317 -24.20 14.66 -3.59
N LEU A 318 -25.35 14.35 -2.99
CA LEU A 318 -25.45 13.90 -1.61
C LEU A 318 -24.70 12.57 -1.43
N LEU A 319 -24.98 11.58 -2.28
CA LEU A 319 -24.29 10.27 -2.25
C LEU A 319 -22.78 10.41 -2.47
N LEU A 320 -22.35 11.26 -3.41
CA LEU A 320 -20.94 11.56 -3.65
C LEU A 320 -20.29 12.22 -2.43
N SER A 321 -20.96 13.17 -1.78
CA SER A 321 -20.45 13.80 -0.57
C SER A 321 -20.34 12.83 0.61
N THR A 322 -21.33 11.95 0.80
CA THR A 322 -21.29 10.89 1.80
C THR A 322 -20.14 9.92 1.51
N GLY A 323 -19.99 9.52 0.24
CA GLY A 323 -18.87 8.68 -0.20
C GLY A 323 -17.50 9.33 0.04
N PHE A 324 -17.38 10.64 -0.15
CA PHE A 324 -16.15 11.38 0.12
C PHE A 324 -15.81 11.41 1.63
N VAL A 325 -16.80 11.61 2.50
CA VAL A 325 -16.58 11.56 3.96
C VAL A 325 -16.14 10.17 4.40
N LEU A 326 -16.81 9.12 3.90
CA LEU A 326 -16.42 7.74 4.19
C LEU A 326 -15.02 7.41 3.66
N LEU A 327 -14.70 7.88 2.44
CA LEU A 327 -13.38 7.70 1.85
C LEU A 327 -12.31 8.45 2.66
N TRP A 328 -12.62 9.65 3.17
CA TRP A 328 -11.70 10.42 4.01
C TRP A 328 -11.38 9.68 5.32
N ASP A 329 -12.40 9.26 6.08
CA ASP A 329 -12.21 8.50 7.33
C ASP A 329 -11.43 7.21 7.06
N ALA A 330 -11.77 6.52 5.97
CA ALA A 330 -11.12 5.27 5.58
C ALA A 330 -9.69 5.46 5.05
N THR A 331 -9.26 6.68 4.73
CA THR A 331 -7.89 6.96 4.26
C THR A 331 -7.01 7.65 5.29
N HIS A 332 -7.56 8.12 6.40
CA HIS A 332 -6.82 8.85 7.44
C HIS A 332 -7.14 8.24 8.80
N GLN A 333 -6.52 7.08 9.08
CA GLN A 333 -6.71 6.31 10.32
C GLN A 333 -5.63 6.55 11.36
N ASP A 334 -4.47 7.05 10.95
CA ASP A 334 -3.45 7.54 11.86
C ASP A 334 -3.75 8.98 12.27
N PHE A 335 -3.40 9.31 13.50
CA PHE A 335 -3.50 10.67 14.00
C PHE A 335 -2.26 11.04 14.81
N PRO A 336 -1.85 12.32 14.76
CA PRO A 336 -0.77 12.81 15.60
C PRO A 336 -1.20 12.79 17.06
N VAL A 337 -0.30 12.37 17.96
CA VAL A 337 -0.53 12.45 19.41
C VAL A 337 -0.59 13.91 19.83
N GLU A 338 -1.68 14.31 20.49
CA GLU A 338 -1.83 15.69 20.97
C GLU A 338 -0.78 16.00 22.06
N GLY A 339 -0.07 17.12 21.89
CA GLY A 339 0.90 17.61 22.87
C GLY A 339 2.33 17.10 22.71
N VAL A 340 2.59 16.26 21.70
CA VAL A 340 3.94 15.86 21.28
C VAL A 340 4.32 16.64 20.03
N GLU A 341 5.38 17.45 20.10
CA GLU A 341 5.77 18.38 19.02
C GLU A 341 7.14 18.04 18.39
N TRP A 342 8.08 17.46 19.14
CA TRP A 342 9.45 17.19 18.67
C TRP A 342 9.97 15.81 19.09
N PRO A 343 9.28 14.72 18.74
CA PRO A 343 9.68 13.36 19.13
C PRO A 343 11.01 12.98 18.48
N THR A 344 11.91 12.42 19.28
CA THR A 344 13.20 11.87 18.85
C THR A 344 13.24 10.35 18.92
N SER A 345 12.45 9.76 19.82
CA SER A 345 12.25 8.32 19.92
C SER A 345 10.91 8.03 20.58
N ALA A 346 10.35 6.86 20.30
CA ALA A 346 9.11 6.38 20.92
C ALA A 346 9.22 4.93 21.38
N ALA A 347 8.60 4.60 22.51
CA ALA A 347 8.49 3.24 23.03
C ALA A 347 7.07 2.98 23.53
N GLY A 348 6.52 1.80 23.25
CA GLY A 348 5.13 1.49 23.59
C GLY A 348 4.95 0.06 24.07
N SER A 349 4.05 -0.13 25.03
CA SER A 349 3.63 -1.45 25.49
C SER A 349 2.22 -1.39 26.04
N ASP A 350 1.40 -2.40 25.73
CA ASP A 350 0.00 -2.50 26.11
C ASP A 350 -0.79 -1.20 25.82
N GLY A 351 -1.18 -0.46 26.85
CA GLY A 351 -1.97 0.77 26.75
C GLY A 351 -1.16 2.06 26.81
N TRP A 352 0.17 1.98 26.92
CA TRP A 352 1.03 3.14 27.13
C TRP A 352 1.96 3.38 25.96
N LEU A 353 2.09 4.64 25.57
CA LEU A 353 3.03 5.13 24.57
C LEU A 353 3.86 6.25 25.18
N VAL A 354 5.17 6.11 25.17
CA VAL A 354 6.11 7.10 25.73
C VAL A 354 6.89 7.74 24.61
N SER A 355 6.99 9.06 24.65
CA SER A 355 7.72 9.88 23.70
C SER A 355 8.85 10.63 24.39
N VAL A 356 10.04 10.62 23.81
CA VAL A 356 11.16 11.46 24.21
C VAL A 356 11.29 12.59 23.21
N GLU A 357 11.20 13.83 23.68
CA GLU A 357 11.18 15.01 22.85
C GLU A 357 12.41 15.88 23.12
N GLU A 358 13.12 16.27 22.05
CA GLU A 358 14.19 17.26 22.12
C GLU A 358 13.69 18.57 21.53
N MET A 359 13.44 19.54 22.40
CA MET A 359 12.92 20.85 22.01
C MET A 359 13.98 21.66 21.25
N PRO A 360 13.58 22.64 20.42
CA PRO A 360 14.54 23.49 19.68
C PRO A 360 15.52 24.28 20.55
N ASP A 361 15.28 24.40 21.86
CA ASP A 361 16.18 25.01 22.83
C ASP A 361 17.17 24.03 23.49
N GLY A 362 17.11 22.74 23.11
CA GLY A 362 17.91 21.64 23.63
C GLY A 362 17.41 21.06 24.96
N SER A 363 16.21 21.47 25.42
CA SER A 363 15.58 20.86 26.59
C SER A 363 14.89 19.55 26.22
N ILE A 364 14.93 18.58 27.13
CA ILE A 364 14.32 17.26 26.92
C ILE A 364 13.01 17.20 27.71
N ALA A 365 11.93 16.87 27.02
CA ALA A 365 10.64 16.58 27.60
C ALA A 365 10.30 15.11 27.35
N ILE A 366 9.66 14.46 28.33
CA ILE A 366 9.25 13.08 28.21
C ILE A 366 7.77 13.01 28.60
N SER A 367 6.97 12.47 27.70
CA SER A 367 5.53 12.36 27.83
C SER A 367 5.10 10.90 27.77
N ALA A 368 4.17 10.50 28.62
CA ALA A 368 3.50 9.20 28.57
C ALA A 368 2.04 9.41 28.22
N TRP A 369 1.58 8.73 27.19
CA TRP A 369 0.23 8.83 26.67
C TRP A 369 -0.49 7.50 26.89
N ASN A 370 -1.64 7.55 27.55
CA ASN A 370 -2.52 6.40 27.67
C ASN A 370 -3.39 6.33 26.42
N VAL A 371 -3.12 5.31 25.60
CA VAL A 371 -3.71 5.12 24.28
C VAL A 371 -5.20 4.80 24.35
N SER A 372 -5.65 4.18 25.45
CA SER A 372 -7.06 3.82 25.62
C SER A 372 -7.93 5.01 26.04
N ASP A 373 -7.36 5.90 26.86
CA ASP A 373 -8.09 7.05 27.42
C ASP A 373 -7.82 8.36 26.64
N GLU A 374 -6.88 8.34 25.70
CA GLU A 374 -6.38 9.48 24.93
C GLU A 374 -5.85 10.63 25.82
N VAL A 375 -5.29 10.29 26.99
CA VAL A 375 -4.76 11.26 27.97
C VAL A 375 -3.24 11.25 27.98
N GLY A 376 -2.65 12.43 27.77
CA GLY A 376 -1.22 12.68 27.94
C GLY A 376 -0.86 13.07 29.37
N SER A 377 0.24 12.51 29.86
CA SER A 377 0.84 12.77 31.16
C SER A 377 2.31 13.12 31.00
N VAL A 378 2.84 13.93 31.91
CA VAL A 378 4.25 14.37 31.86
C VAL A 378 5.10 13.56 32.83
N LEU A 379 6.30 13.16 32.41
CA LEU A 379 7.28 12.57 33.32
C LEU A 379 8.13 13.65 33.96
N SER A 380 8.04 13.72 35.28
CA SER A 380 8.84 14.58 36.13
C SER A 380 10.13 13.87 36.58
N GLY A 381 11.12 14.64 37.04
CA GLY A 381 12.38 14.08 37.52
C GLY A 381 13.54 15.06 37.41
N VAL A 382 14.76 14.56 37.60
CA VAL A 382 15.97 15.35 37.30
C VAL A 382 16.09 15.46 35.78
N PRO A 383 16.25 16.67 35.21
CA PRO A 383 16.33 16.85 33.76
C PRO A 383 17.44 16.00 33.13
N TRP A 384 17.16 15.48 31.94
CA TRP A 384 18.15 14.78 31.12
C TRP A 384 19.02 15.79 30.37
N THR A 385 20.26 15.42 30.08
CA THR A 385 21.18 16.27 29.28
C THR A 385 21.17 15.88 27.80
N ASN A 386 20.99 14.59 27.51
CA ASN A 386 20.77 14.03 26.18
C ASN A 386 19.52 13.14 26.23
N PRO A 387 18.80 12.95 25.11
CA PRO A 387 17.62 12.08 25.06
C PRO A 387 17.94 10.68 25.63
N PRO A 388 17.23 10.21 26.67
CA PRO A 388 17.44 8.87 27.21
C PRO A 388 16.82 7.80 26.31
N SER A 389 17.36 6.59 26.38
CA SER A 389 16.72 5.38 25.86
C SER A 389 15.53 5.01 26.74
N VAL A 390 14.51 4.42 26.13
CA VAL A 390 13.23 4.10 26.78
C VAL A 390 12.91 2.62 26.62
N SER A 391 12.62 1.97 27.74
CA SER A 391 12.14 0.60 27.78
C SER A 391 10.84 0.52 28.57
N ILE A 392 9.81 -0.09 27.99
CA ILE A 392 8.49 -0.16 28.59
C ILE A 392 7.92 -1.58 28.47
N SER A 393 7.33 -2.07 29.55
CA SER A 393 6.61 -3.34 29.59
C SER A 393 5.39 -3.20 30.48
N GLY A 394 4.20 -3.22 29.88
CA GLY A 394 2.94 -2.94 30.56
C GLY A 394 2.94 -1.55 31.21
N ALA A 395 2.77 -1.50 32.53
CA ALA A 395 2.76 -0.24 33.29
C ALA A 395 4.16 0.20 33.77
N PHE A 396 5.21 -0.58 33.51
CA PHE A 396 6.53 -0.33 34.02
C PHE A 396 7.40 0.32 32.96
N LEU A 397 8.08 1.39 33.33
CA LEU A 397 8.88 2.20 32.42
C LEU A 397 10.27 2.44 33.02
N VAL A 398 11.29 2.29 32.18
CA VAL A 398 12.67 2.64 32.49
C VAL A 398 13.17 3.66 31.47
N LEU A 399 13.79 4.72 31.99
CA LEU A 399 14.57 5.66 31.20
C LEU A 399 16.03 5.49 31.57
N HIS A 400 16.92 5.36 30.58
CA HIS A 400 18.34 5.22 30.87
C HIS A 400 19.25 5.94 29.87
N ASP A 401 20.43 6.29 30.36
CA ASP A 401 21.61 6.58 29.53
C ASP A 401 22.74 5.64 29.93
N SER A 402 23.96 5.90 29.44
CA SER A 402 25.14 5.10 29.78
C SER A 402 25.46 4.95 31.28
N HIS A 403 24.95 5.81 32.17
CA HIS A 403 25.29 5.80 33.61
C HIS A 403 24.11 6.10 34.54
N ARG A 404 22.92 6.43 34.03
CA ARG A 404 21.73 6.73 34.85
C ARG A 404 20.58 5.84 34.43
N VAL A 405 19.87 5.29 35.42
CA VAL A 405 18.64 4.52 35.25
C VAL A 405 17.56 5.09 36.16
N ASP A 406 16.45 5.53 35.57
CA ASP A 406 15.27 5.99 36.29
C ASP A 406 14.10 5.02 36.04
N PHE A 407 13.45 4.58 37.11
CA PHE A 407 12.34 3.64 37.06
C PHE A 407 11.02 4.31 37.45
N TYR A 408 9.97 4.07 36.67
CA TYR A 408 8.63 4.61 36.83
C TYR A 408 7.59 3.49 36.82
N GLU A 409 6.50 3.71 37.53
CA GLU A 409 5.28 2.90 37.44
C GLU A 409 4.14 3.83 37.00
N LEU A 410 3.49 3.48 35.90
CA LEU A 410 2.45 4.28 35.26
C LEU A 410 1.07 3.86 35.77
N GLU A 411 0.27 4.83 36.21
CA GLU A 411 -1.09 4.63 36.69
C GLU A 411 -2.06 5.53 35.91
N SER A 412 -3.17 4.96 35.41
CA SER A 412 -4.07 5.64 34.47
C SER A 412 -4.74 6.92 35.01
N ASP A 413 -4.80 7.12 36.32
CA ASP A 413 -5.48 8.25 36.97
C ASP A 413 -4.53 9.44 37.31
N GLU A 414 -3.24 9.33 37.03
CA GLU A 414 -2.25 10.39 37.29
C GLU A 414 -1.90 11.19 36.02
N LEU A 415 -1.60 12.48 36.17
CA LEU A 415 -1.22 13.39 35.08
C LEU A 415 0.28 13.75 35.09
N GLU A 416 0.98 13.39 36.15
CA GLU A 416 2.41 13.64 36.34
C GLU A 416 3.03 12.47 37.09
N PHE A 417 4.01 11.81 36.48
CA PHE A 417 4.70 10.67 37.09
C PHE A 417 6.07 11.11 37.60
N SER A 418 6.45 10.63 38.77
CA SER A 418 7.81 10.82 39.33
C SER A 418 8.52 9.47 39.44
N PRO A 419 9.85 9.41 39.29
CA PRO A 419 10.56 8.14 39.33
C PRO A 419 10.41 7.52 40.72
N LYS A 420 10.05 6.23 40.78
CA LYS A 420 10.10 5.43 42.00
C LYS A 420 11.52 5.43 42.56
N PHE A 421 12.51 5.34 41.68
CA PHE A 421 13.90 5.59 42.00
C PHE A 421 14.71 6.08 40.80
N SER A 422 15.83 6.74 41.11
CA SER A 422 16.89 7.09 40.16
C SER A 422 18.21 6.52 40.69
N ARG A 423 18.89 5.71 39.89
CA ARG A 423 20.17 5.07 40.21
C ARG A 423 21.26 5.57 39.25
N THR A 424 22.47 5.73 39.77
CA THR A 424 23.65 6.01 38.95
C THR A 424 24.54 4.78 38.96
N GLU A 425 24.82 4.24 37.78
CA GLU A 425 25.69 3.09 37.59
C GLU A 425 27.15 3.49 37.53
N SER A 426 28.02 2.63 38.07
CA SER A 426 29.46 2.77 37.95
C SER A 426 29.99 2.26 36.62
N ASP A 427 29.38 1.19 36.11
CA ASP A 427 29.72 0.57 34.85
C ASP A 427 28.76 1.05 33.76
N SER A 428 29.22 1.09 32.51
CA SER A 428 28.40 1.59 31.41
C SER A 428 27.18 0.68 31.21
N VAL A 429 26.00 1.27 31.19
CA VAL A 429 24.75 0.62 30.81
C VAL A 429 24.65 0.66 29.29
N LEU A 430 24.47 -0.51 28.66
CA LEU A 430 24.24 -0.65 27.23
C LEU A 430 22.75 -0.62 26.91
N ASP A 431 21.96 -1.32 27.72
CA ASP A 431 20.52 -1.45 27.55
C ASP A 431 19.85 -1.80 28.89
N VAL A 432 18.54 -1.60 29.00
CA VAL A 432 17.75 -2.08 30.14
C VAL A 432 16.45 -2.69 29.64
N ALA A 433 16.24 -3.98 29.91
CA ALA A 433 14.98 -4.66 29.61
C ALA A 433 14.13 -4.82 30.87
N ILE A 434 12.80 -4.90 30.71
CA ILE A 434 11.86 -5.11 31.81
C ILE A 434 11.23 -6.49 31.68
N ALA A 435 11.43 -7.32 32.69
CA ALA A 435 10.78 -8.62 32.85
C ALA A 435 9.80 -8.58 34.02
N GLU A 436 9.08 -9.67 34.21
CA GLU A 436 8.15 -9.90 35.30
C GLU A 436 8.60 -11.06 36.17
N SER A 437 8.49 -10.89 37.49
CA SER A 437 8.60 -11.97 38.47
C SER A 437 7.39 -12.92 38.36
N GLY A 438 7.50 -14.12 38.94
CA GLY A 438 6.39 -15.07 39.04
C GLY A 438 5.20 -14.56 39.88
N SER A 439 5.38 -13.47 40.62
CA SER A 439 4.32 -12.73 41.32
C SER A 439 3.72 -11.57 40.52
N GLY A 440 4.22 -11.27 39.32
CA GLY A 440 3.78 -10.16 38.47
C GLY A 440 4.38 -8.79 38.82
N GLY A 441 5.35 -8.74 39.74
CA GLY A 441 6.14 -7.53 40.00
C GLY A 441 7.29 -7.38 39.00
N PRO A 442 7.79 -6.15 38.76
CA PRO A 442 8.78 -5.88 37.73
C PRO A 442 10.19 -6.34 38.14
N LEU A 443 10.95 -6.82 37.16
CA LEU A 443 12.36 -7.15 37.27
C LEU A 443 13.11 -6.36 36.20
N LEU A 444 14.02 -5.47 36.60
CA LEU A 444 14.84 -4.71 35.67
C LEU A 444 16.10 -5.53 35.36
N VAL A 445 16.34 -5.77 34.07
CA VAL A 445 17.54 -6.43 33.56
C VAL A 445 18.46 -5.36 32.98
N ILE A 446 19.46 -4.96 33.75
CA ILE A 446 20.45 -3.95 33.36
C ILE A 446 21.59 -4.65 32.63
N VAL A 447 21.84 -4.22 31.40
CA VAL A 447 22.82 -4.82 30.50
C VAL A 447 24.12 -4.02 30.51
N HIS A 448 25.22 -4.72 30.81
CA HIS A 448 26.58 -4.21 30.69
C HIS A 448 27.33 -5.01 29.63
N GLU A 449 28.57 -4.60 29.32
CA GLU A 449 29.40 -5.21 28.27
C GLU A 449 29.54 -6.74 28.43
N ASP A 450 29.88 -7.23 29.63
CA ASP A 450 30.15 -8.66 29.88
C ASP A 450 29.19 -9.32 30.90
N SER A 451 28.21 -8.57 31.41
CA SER A 451 27.33 -9.04 32.48
C SER A 451 25.95 -8.43 32.46
N LEU A 452 24.99 -9.16 33.04
CA LEU A 452 23.63 -8.70 33.27
C LEU A 452 23.39 -8.62 34.79
N GLU A 453 22.82 -7.51 35.24
CA GLU A 453 22.35 -7.32 36.62
C GLU A 453 20.81 -7.36 36.63
N ILE A 454 20.21 -8.20 37.48
CA ILE A 454 18.75 -8.27 37.64
C ILE A 454 18.35 -7.75 39.02
N ILE A 455 17.53 -6.70 39.04
CA ILE A 455 17.05 -6.07 40.28
C ILE A 455 15.52 -6.02 40.35
N ASP A 456 14.97 -6.04 41.57
CA ASP A 456 13.54 -5.78 41.82
C ASP A 456 13.23 -4.27 41.95
N GLU A 457 11.95 -3.91 42.07
CA GLU A 457 11.50 -2.52 42.26
C GLU A 457 12.04 -1.84 43.53
N GLU A 458 12.52 -2.62 44.50
CA GLU A 458 13.17 -2.13 45.72
C GLU A 458 14.70 -2.11 45.62
N GLN A 459 15.24 -2.24 44.41
CA GLN A 459 16.66 -2.24 44.07
C GLN A 459 17.44 -3.39 44.74
N ARG A 460 16.78 -4.50 45.07
CA ARG A 460 17.47 -5.69 45.57
C ARG A 460 17.99 -6.50 44.39
N LEU A 461 19.27 -6.83 44.44
CA LEU A 461 19.90 -7.73 43.49
C LEU A 461 19.32 -9.14 43.63
N ILE A 462 18.74 -9.66 42.54
CA ILE A 462 18.18 -11.00 42.43
C ILE A 462 19.25 -11.96 41.90
N GLU A 463 19.81 -11.65 40.73
CA GLU A 463 20.84 -12.47 40.06
C GLU A 463 21.80 -11.57 39.28
N THR A 464 23.05 -12.02 39.15
CA THR A 464 24.01 -11.47 38.21
C THR A 464 24.44 -12.60 37.29
N ALA A 465 24.21 -12.44 35.99
CA ALA A 465 24.66 -13.39 34.99
C ALA A 465 25.92 -12.86 34.29
N SER A 466 26.84 -13.75 33.97
CA SER A 466 28.03 -13.46 33.16
C SER A 466 28.08 -14.46 32.01
N SER A 467 28.42 -13.99 30.82
CA SER A 467 28.53 -14.78 29.59
C SER A 467 29.99 -14.85 29.13
N GLU A 468 30.33 -15.82 28.28
CA GLU A 468 31.63 -15.89 27.60
C GLU A 468 31.77 -14.86 26.46
N GLY A 469 30.71 -14.09 26.15
CA GLY A 469 30.69 -13.03 25.15
C GLY A 469 29.69 -11.90 25.53
N PRO A 470 29.71 -10.78 24.77
CA PRO A 470 28.97 -9.58 25.15
C PRO A 470 27.45 -9.75 25.01
N PHE A 471 26.71 -9.13 25.92
CA PHE A 471 25.25 -9.00 25.81
C PHE A 471 24.94 -7.72 25.04
N SER A 472 25.03 -7.77 23.71
CA SER A 472 24.83 -6.57 22.88
C SER A 472 23.36 -6.26 22.60
N ILE A 473 22.54 -7.30 22.44
CA ILE A 473 21.13 -7.20 22.04
C ILE A 473 20.33 -8.11 22.97
N VAL A 474 19.40 -7.51 23.71
CA VAL A 474 18.61 -8.17 24.76
C VAL A 474 17.16 -7.74 24.64
N ALA A 475 16.23 -8.66 24.88
CA ALA A 475 14.83 -8.35 25.05
C ALA A 475 14.26 -9.18 26.20
N ALA A 476 13.24 -8.66 26.87
CA ALA A 476 12.55 -9.37 27.93
C ALA A 476 11.04 -9.21 27.80
N SER A 477 10.30 -10.26 28.15
CA SER A 477 8.85 -10.23 28.20
C SER A 477 8.33 -11.31 29.13
N GLY A 478 7.41 -10.94 30.03
CA GLY A 478 6.98 -11.80 31.12
C GLY A 478 8.19 -12.33 31.90
N GLN A 479 8.24 -13.63 32.18
CA GLN A 479 9.35 -14.25 32.92
C GLN A 479 10.56 -14.65 32.05
N LEU A 480 10.59 -14.23 30.79
CA LEU A 480 11.60 -14.65 29.82
C LEU A 480 12.57 -13.52 29.49
N LEU A 481 13.82 -13.91 29.26
CA LEU A 481 14.90 -13.07 28.79
C LEU A 481 15.51 -13.71 27.54
N ALA A 482 15.59 -12.95 26.46
CA ALA A 482 16.24 -13.33 25.21
C ALA A 482 17.49 -12.48 24.97
N TRP A 483 18.53 -13.07 24.38
CA TRP A 483 19.70 -12.33 23.90
C TRP A 483 20.31 -12.98 22.65
N ALA A 484 20.97 -12.16 21.83
CA ALA A 484 21.72 -12.64 20.67
C ALA A 484 23.06 -13.28 21.09
N ASP A 485 23.34 -14.48 20.61
CA ASP A 485 24.60 -15.18 20.84
C ASP A 485 25.63 -14.81 19.76
N THR A 486 26.47 -13.84 20.08
CA THR A 486 27.56 -13.35 19.20
C THR A 486 28.71 -14.34 19.03
N THR A 487 28.73 -15.44 19.79
CA THR A 487 29.77 -16.47 19.73
C THR A 487 29.35 -17.69 18.91
N ALA A 488 28.05 -17.80 18.60
CA ALA A 488 27.51 -18.88 17.80
C ALA A 488 27.94 -18.75 16.32
N PRO A 489 28.18 -19.87 15.60
CA PRO A 489 28.57 -19.84 14.19
C PRO A 489 27.43 -19.51 13.23
N LEU A 490 26.19 -19.48 13.73
CA LEU A 490 24.99 -19.12 12.99
C LEU A 490 24.18 -18.15 13.86
N PRO A 491 23.39 -17.23 13.28
CA PRO A 491 22.59 -16.28 14.03
C PRO A 491 21.67 -17.04 15.00
N THR A 492 21.93 -16.89 16.30
CA THR A 492 21.28 -17.67 17.36
C THR A 492 20.76 -16.76 18.46
N VAL A 493 19.49 -16.93 18.83
CA VAL A 493 18.88 -16.28 20.00
C VAL A 493 18.78 -17.29 21.13
N ASN A 494 19.34 -16.95 22.29
CA ASN A 494 19.16 -17.72 23.51
C ASN A 494 18.01 -17.15 24.33
N VAL A 495 17.09 -18.00 24.79
CA VAL A 495 15.94 -17.63 25.62
C VAL A 495 16.00 -18.39 26.93
N THR A 496 15.92 -17.68 28.06
CA THR A 496 15.92 -18.27 29.39
C THR A 496 14.80 -17.73 30.28
N SER A 497 14.35 -18.54 31.25
CA SER A 497 13.46 -18.03 32.30
C SER A 497 14.25 -17.46 33.48
N LEU A 498 13.80 -16.32 33.99
CA LEU A 498 14.43 -15.65 35.14
C LEU A 498 14.05 -16.31 36.47
N GLU A 499 12.82 -16.81 36.57
CA GLU A 499 12.32 -17.54 37.74
C GLU A 499 11.79 -18.92 37.35
N GLY A 500 11.71 -19.84 38.32
CA GLY A 500 11.15 -21.18 38.13
C GLY A 500 12.13 -22.22 37.54
N PRO A 501 11.63 -23.33 36.94
CA PRO A 501 12.50 -24.30 36.28
C PRO A 501 13.17 -23.65 35.08
N ARG A 502 14.51 -23.63 35.07
CA ARG A 502 15.33 -23.01 34.01
C ARG A 502 14.95 -23.59 32.64
N ILE A 503 14.07 -22.89 31.93
CA ILE A 503 13.94 -23.02 30.49
C ILE A 503 15.20 -22.34 29.95
N ALA A 504 15.93 -23.06 29.10
CA ALA A 504 17.08 -22.54 28.37
C ALA A 504 17.00 -23.14 26.97
N ILE A 505 16.65 -22.30 26.01
CA ILE A 505 16.42 -22.68 24.61
C ILE A 505 17.36 -21.84 23.76
N SER A 506 18.00 -22.48 22.79
CA SER A 506 18.79 -21.80 21.75
C SER A 506 18.06 -21.97 20.42
N LEU A 507 17.70 -20.84 19.81
CA LEU A 507 16.95 -20.75 18.56
C LEU A 507 17.90 -20.30 17.46
N VAL A 508 18.28 -21.20 16.56
CA VAL A 508 19.05 -20.84 15.35
C VAL A 508 18.09 -20.25 14.33
N LEU A 509 18.34 -19.03 13.89
CA LEU A 509 17.47 -18.30 12.97
C LEU A 509 17.71 -18.72 11.52
N ASP A 510 16.63 -18.93 10.77
CA ASP A 510 16.66 -19.21 9.33
C ASP A 510 16.29 -17.94 8.55
N ALA A 511 17.33 -17.22 8.11
CA ALA A 511 17.18 -16.03 7.27
C ALA A 511 17.34 -16.35 5.77
N SER A 512 17.24 -17.62 5.34
CA SER A 512 17.51 -18.03 3.96
C SER A 512 16.41 -17.65 2.96
N ALA A 513 16.80 -17.42 1.71
CA ALA A 513 15.92 -17.11 0.59
C ALA A 513 16.18 -18.02 -0.62
N THR A 514 15.50 -17.76 -1.74
CA THR A 514 15.74 -18.52 -2.98
C THR A 514 17.05 -18.10 -3.65
N GLU A 515 17.70 -19.05 -4.33
CA GLU A 515 18.95 -18.80 -5.08
C GLU A 515 18.82 -17.63 -6.06
N SER A 516 17.68 -17.51 -6.75
CA SER A 516 17.43 -16.39 -7.67
C SER A 516 17.36 -15.02 -6.99
N GLN A 517 16.83 -14.95 -5.75
CA GLN A 517 16.77 -13.70 -5.00
C GLN A 517 18.16 -13.27 -4.53
N ASP A 518 18.95 -14.23 -4.04
CA ASP A 518 20.32 -13.97 -3.60
C ASP A 518 21.25 -13.59 -4.77
N GLU A 519 21.13 -14.28 -5.92
CA GLU A 519 21.85 -13.91 -7.16
C GLU A 519 21.47 -12.50 -7.63
N TYR A 520 20.19 -12.14 -7.56
CA TYR A 520 19.74 -10.79 -7.89
C TYR A 520 20.37 -9.75 -6.97
N LEU A 521 20.33 -9.96 -5.65
CA LEU A 521 20.96 -9.09 -4.65
C LEU A 521 22.45 -8.90 -4.92
N GLU A 522 23.18 -9.98 -5.19
CA GLU A 522 24.60 -9.91 -5.54
C GLU A 522 24.82 -9.09 -6.82
N GLN A 523 23.98 -9.28 -7.84
CA GLN A 523 24.07 -8.55 -9.09
C GLN A 523 23.79 -7.04 -8.92
N VAL A 524 22.82 -6.66 -8.09
CA VAL A 524 22.40 -5.25 -7.92
C VAL A 524 23.26 -4.50 -6.91
N SER A 525 23.65 -5.13 -5.81
CA SER A 525 24.43 -4.50 -4.73
C SER A 525 25.94 -4.65 -4.92
N GLY A 526 26.39 -5.66 -5.68
CA GLY A 526 27.80 -6.06 -5.76
C GLY A 526 28.31 -6.80 -4.52
N VAL A 527 27.44 -7.10 -3.55
CA VAL A 527 27.75 -7.82 -2.31
C VAL A 527 26.95 -9.13 -2.31
N ALA A 528 27.65 -10.25 -2.18
CA ALA A 528 27.01 -11.56 -2.09
C ALA A 528 26.32 -11.74 -0.72
N VAL A 529 25.20 -12.45 -0.72
CA VAL A 529 24.53 -12.89 0.51
C VAL A 529 25.42 -13.90 1.24
N ASP A 530 25.68 -13.68 2.52
CA ASP A 530 26.54 -14.52 3.35
C ASP A 530 25.81 -15.02 4.60
N TYR A 531 25.29 -16.25 4.51
CA TYR A 531 24.62 -16.90 5.63
C TYR A 531 25.58 -17.41 6.71
N GLU A 532 26.87 -17.61 6.39
CA GLU A 532 27.85 -18.12 7.35
C GLU A 532 28.32 -17.04 8.33
N ASN A 533 28.33 -15.78 7.89
CA ASN A 533 28.70 -14.62 8.71
C ASN A 533 27.49 -13.70 9.00
N ALA A 534 26.28 -14.24 8.96
CA ALA A 534 25.07 -13.48 9.27
C ALA A 534 25.00 -13.11 10.76
N GLU A 535 24.66 -11.86 11.05
CA GLU A 535 24.64 -11.31 12.42
C GLU A 535 23.22 -10.85 12.80
N ILE A 536 22.86 -11.05 14.07
CA ILE A 536 21.61 -10.49 14.61
C ILE A 536 21.89 -9.04 14.95
N VAL A 537 21.08 -8.13 14.42
CA VAL A 537 21.23 -6.68 14.64
C VAL A 537 20.17 -6.11 15.59
N ASP A 538 19.03 -6.78 15.73
CA ASP A 538 17.95 -6.35 16.60
C ASP A 538 17.03 -7.52 16.99
N ILE A 539 16.41 -7.48 18.17
CA ILE A 539 15.40 -8.46 18.61
C ILE A 539 14.28 -7.78 19.39
N ALA A 540 13.05 -8.25 19.18
CA ALA A 540 11.90 -7.98 20.02
C ALA A 540 11.23 -9.29 20.41
N MET A 541 10.61 -9.33 21.60
CA MET A 541 9.97 -10.57 22.05
C MET A 541 8.67 -10.34 22.81
N ASP A 542 7.78 -11.32 22.71
CA ASP A 542 6.66 -11.51 23.61
C ASP A 542 6.82 -12.89 24.31
N PRO A 543 5.89 -13.31 25.18
CA PRO A 543 6.04 -14.59 25.90
C PRO A 543 6.02 -15.85 25.00
N MET A 544 5.69 -15.72 23.72
CA MET A 544 5.49 -16.83 22.77
C MET A 544 6.40 -16.74 21.53
N TRP A 545 6.83 -15.55 21.15
CA TRP A 545 7.50 -15.24 19.89
C TRP A 545 8.73 -14.36 20.10
N VAL A 546 9.74 -14.58 19.27
CA VAL A 546 10.85 -13.64 19.07
C VAL A 546 10.82 -13.19 17.62
N ALA A 547 10.80 -11.89 17.39
CA ALA A 547 11.08 -11.28 16.10
C ALA A 547 12.54 -10.80 16.11
N ALA A 548 13.32 -11.19 15.12
CA ALA A 548 14.74 -10.86 15.05
C ALA A 548 15.10 -10.33 13.66
N VAL A 549 15.95 -9.31 13.63
CA VAL A 549 16.51 -8.77 12.38
C VAL A 549 17.92 -9.35 12.20
N VAL A 550 18.14 -9.96 11.05
CA VAL A 550 19.39 -10.64 10.69
C VAL A 550 20.02 -9.94 9.49
N ASP A 551 21.23 -9.42 9.66
CA ASP A 551 22.07 -8.91 8.58
C ASP A 551 22.67 -10.10 7.83
N VAL A 552 22.36 -10.22 6.53
CA VAL A 552 22.90 -11.27 5.64
C VAL A 552 23.92 -10.73 4.63
N GLY A 553 24.37 -9.48 4.79
CA GLY A 553 25.36 -8.80 3.95
C GLY A 553 24.76 -7.63 3.17
N PRO A 554 24.04 -7.87 2.05
CA PRO A 554 23.47 -6.80 1.25
C PRO A 554 22.19 -6.19 1.85
N VAL A 555 21.46 -6.95 2.66
CA VAL A 555 20.21 -6.53 3.31
C VAL A 555 20.06 -7.15 4.69
N ASN A 556 19.22 -6.51 5.52
CA ASN A 556 18.70 -7.05 6.76
C ASN A 556 17.33 -7.71 6.54
N ARG A 557 17.10 -8.87 7.15
CA ARG A 557 15.87 -9.67 7.05
C ARG A 557 15.22 -9.86 8.42
N THR A 558 13.91 -9.66 8.52
CA THR A 558 13.13 -9.86 9.74
C THR A 558 12.53 -11.26 9.76
N VAL A 559 12.89 -12.05 10.77
CA VAL A 559 12.46 -13.43 10.97
C VAL A 559 11.67 -13.53 12.27
N LEU A 560 10.56 -14.25 12.24
CA LEU A 560 9.74 -14.55 13.40
C LEU A 560 9.94 -16.02 13.80
N VAL A 561 10.20 -16.28 15.08
CA VAL A 561 10.36 -17.63 15.62
C VAL A 561 9.46 -17.86 16.83
N ASN A 562 8.76 -18.98 16.84
CA ASN A 562 8.01 -19.43 18.01
C ASN A 562 8.97 -20.01 19.05
N ILE A 563 8.95 -19.46 20.27
CA ILE A 563 9.87 -19.85 21.34
C ILE A 563 9.71 -21.32 21.74
N LEU A 564 8.47 -21.84 21.74
CA LEU A 564 8.18 -23.18 22.23
C LEU A 564 8.30 -24.26 21.15
N THR A 565 7.87 -23.96 19.92
CA THR A 565 7.86 -24.94 18.82
C THR A 565 9.10 -24.88 17.94
N GLY A 566 9.80 -23.74 17.91
CA GLY A 566 10.90 -23.46 16.99
C GLY A 566 10.45 -23.27 15.55
N GLU A 567 9.15 -23.14 15.30
CA GLU A 567 8.61 -22.79 13.98
C GLU A 567 9.04 -21.38 13.59
N GLN A 568 9.45 -21.20 12.33
CA GLN A 568 9.99 -19.93 11.83
C GLN A 568 9.28 -19.48 10.56
N SER A 569 9.15 -18.17 10.40
CA SER A 569 8.69 -17.53 9.19
C SER A 569 9.54 -16.30 8.87
N MET A 570 9.84 -16.10 7.59
CA MET A 570 10.40 -14.86 7.07
C MET A 570 9.27 -13.83 6.96
N LEU A 571 9.37 -12.72 7.68
CA LEU A 571 8.35 -11.66 7.65
C LEU A 571 8.64 -10.60 6.58
N SER A 572 9.90 -10.20 6.47
CA SER A 572 10.37 -9.23 5.48
C SER A 572 10.40 -9.82 4.07
N ASP A 573 10.31 -8.97 3.04
CA ASP A 573 10.67 -9.39 1.69
C ASP A 573 12.18 -9.70 1.66
N PRO A 574 12.61 -10.89 1.20
CA PRO A 574 14.02 -11.27 1.25
C PRO A 574 14.96 -10.37 0.45
N VAL A 575 14.45 -9.56 -0.48
CA VAL A 575 15.25 -8.62 -1.28
C VAL A 575 15.14 -7.17 -0.80
N TRP A 576 14.37 -6.88 0.25
CA TRP A 576 14.23 -5.51 0.80
C TRP A 576 14.87 -5.37 2.18
N GLN A 577 15.43 -4.19 2.44
CA GLN A 577 16.04 -3.85 3.72
C GLN A 577 14.96 -3.73 4.80
N SER A 578 15.11 -4.46 5.92
CA SER A 578 14.18 -4.44 7.05
C SER A 578 14.86 -4.13 8.39
N SER A 579 14.13 -3.56 9.35
CA SER A 579 14.65 -3.18 10.67
C SER A 579 13.55 -3.00 11.72
N SER A 580 13.97 -2.77 12.98
CA SER A 580 13.15 -2.25 14.08
C SER A 580 11.85 -3.04 14.31
N PRO A 581 11.93 -4.33 14.70
CA PRO A 581 10.75 -5.12 14.98
C PRO A 581 10.16 -4.75 16.34
N SER A 582 8.84 -4.87 16.46
CA SER A 582 8.09 -4.79 17.70
C SER A 582 7.04 -5.90 17.67
N VAL A 583 6.92 -6.67 18.75
CA VAL A 583 6.01 -7.82 18.82
C VAL A 583 5.20 -7.78 20.10
N ALA A 584 3.88 -7.82 19.95
CA ALA A 584 2.95 -7.92 21.07
C ALA A 584 1.58 -8.38 20.56
N HIS A 585 0.78 -8.97 21.45
CA HIS A 585 -0.63 -9.28 21.18
C HIS A 585 -0.90 -10.07 19.88
N GLY A 586 0.00 -10.96 19.49
CA GLY A 586 -0.14 -11.75 18.25
C GLY A 586 0.12 -10.96 16.96
N ARG A 587 0.74 -9.79 17.05
CA ARG A 587 1.10 -8.92 15.92
C ARG A 587 2.58 -8.57 15.98
N VAL A 588 3.18 -8.33 14.81
CA VAL A 588 4.54 -7.82 14.66
C VAL A 588 4.49 -6.57 13.79
N ALA A 589 4.93 -5.43 14.32
CA ALA A 589 5.22 -4.25 13.51
C ALA A 589 6.72 -4.22 13.20
N PHE A 590 7.11 -3.88 11.98
CA PHE A 590 8.51 -3.75 11.61
C PHE A 590 8.67 -2.75 10.47
N LEU A 591 9.87 -2.23 10.28
CA LEU A 591 10.20 -1.32 9.19
C LEU A 591 10.75 -2.08 7.99
N GLN A 592 10.42 -1.60 6.80
CA GLN A 592 11.03 -2.09 5.57
C GLN A 592 11.04 -1.00 4.51
N ILE A 593 12.15 -0.90 3.77
CA ILE A 593 12.26 0.03 2.64
C ILE A 593 11.52 -0.58 1.44
N PRO A 594 10.36 -0.02 1.03
CA PRO A 594 9.61 -0.56 -0.09
C PRO A 594 10.43 -0.42 -1.37
N ARG A 595 10.47 -1.48 -2.19
CA ARG A 595 11.10 -1.47 -3.51
C ARG A 595 12.59 -1.11 -3.49
N TRP A 596 13.28 -1.45 -2.40
CA TRP A 596 14.70 -1.22 -2.23
C TRP A 596 15.48 -1.72 -3.46
N ASP A 597 16.34 -0.85 -3.99
CA ASP A 597 17.09 -1.09 -5.22
C ASP A 597 18.48 -0.47 -5.08
N PRO A 598 19.50 -1.25 -4.69
CA PRO A 598 20.84 -0.74 -4.46
C PRO A 598 21.58 -0.46 -5.78
N SER A 599 20.98 -0.78 -6.94
CA SER A 599 21.60 -0.55 -8.26
C SER A 599 21.46 0.87 -8.79
N VAL A 600 20.59 1.68 -8.18
CA VAL A 600 20.42 3.09 -8.58
C VAL A 600 21.53 3.96 -7.96
N ASP A 601 21.64 5.19 -8.44
CA ASP A 601 22.60 6.15 -7.88
C ASP A 601 22.30 6.30 -6.37
N PRO A 602 23.30 6.28 -5.45
CA PRO A 602 23.04 6.43 -4.02
C PRO A 602 22.19 7.64 -3.64
N GLU A 603 22.21 8.72 -4.44
CA GLU A 603 21.35 9.90 -4.25
C GLU A 603 19.88 9.67 -4.69
N GLU A 604 19.58 8.59 -5.41
CA GLU A 604 18.25 8.19 -5.88
C GLU A 604 17.71 6.92 -5.19
N ILE A 605 18.48 6.30 -4.29
CA ILE A 605 18.00 5.15 -3.52
C ILE A 605 16.87 5.64 -2.62
N VAL A 606 15.71 4.98 -2.70
CA VAL A 606 14.64 5.19 -1.71
C VAL A 606 15.19 4.71 -0.37
N THR A 607 15.31 5.63 0.58
CA THR A 607 15.76 5.33 1.93
C THR A 607 14.62 5.38 2.95
N THR A 608 13.46 5.88 2.54
CA THR A 608 12.29 5.98 3.40
C THR A 608 11.78 4.59 3.76
N MET A 609 11.56 4.39 5.05
CA MET A 609 11.03 3.15 5.60
C MET A 609 9.51 3.25 5.72
N ASP A 610 8.82 2.17 5.36
CA ASP A 610 7.40 2.00 5.65
C ASP A 610 7.21 1.08 6.86
N VAL A 611 6.14 1.28 7.62
CA VAL A 611 5.70 0.40 8.71
C VAL A 611 4.88 -0.74 8.13
N TYR A 612 5.31 -1.97 8.40
CA TYR A 612 4.61 -3.20 8.06
C TYR A 612 4.05 -3.83 9.33
N LEU A 613 2.78 -4.24 9.28
CA LEU A 613 2.07 -4.94 10.33
C LEU A 613 1.79 -6.37 9.88
N HIS A 614 2.32 -7.34 10.62
CA HIS A 614 2.07 -8.76 10.43
C HIS A 614 1.12 -9.30 11.50
N ASP A 615 0.03 -9.93 11.08
CA ASP A 615 -0.85 -10.71 11.95
C ASP A 615 -0.40 -12.17 11.94
N ILE A 616 0.04 -12.66 13.10
CA ILE A 616 0.58 -14.01 13.28
C ILE A 616 -0.51 -15.07 13.12
N GLY A 617 -1.75 -14.77 13.49
CA GLY A 617 -2.87 -15.71 13.45
C GLY A 617 -3.35 -16.00 12.03
N THR A 618 -3.39 -14.97 11.18
CA THR A 618 -3.74 -15.09 9.75
C THR A 618 -2.54 -15.31 8.84
N ASN A 619 -1.32 -15.14 9.35
CA ASN A 619 -0.06 -15.17 8.60
C ASN A 619 -0.11 -14.21 7.40
N SER A 620 -0.52 -12.97 7.64
CA SER A 620 -0.65 -11.93 6.63
C SER A 620 0.09 -10.67 7.04
N THR A 621 0.86 -10.11 6.12
CA THR A 621 1.60 -8.86 6.30
C THR A 621 0.98 -7.76 5.46
N LEU A 622 0.77 -6.59 6.06
CA LEU A 622 0.23 -5.40 5.42
C LEU A 622 1.15 -4.21 5.70
N ALA A 623 1.51 -3.46 4.67
CA ALA A 623 2.12 -2.16 4.88
C ALA A 623 1.03 -1.13 5.25
N ILE A 624 1.18 -0.51 6.41
CA ILE A 624 0.21 0.46 6.96
C ILE A 624 0.59 1.90 6.68
N THR A 625 1.85 2.17 6.33
CA THR A 625 2.30 3.44 5.75
C THR A 625 2.74 3.22 4.31
N HIS A 626 2.60 4.26 3.48
CA HIS A 626 3.01 4.26 2.08
C HIS A 626 3.23 5.68 1.58
N ASP A 627 4.38 6.26 1.90
CA ASP A 627 4.73 7.60 1.42
C ASP A 627 6.24 7.72 1.19
N ASP A 628 6.60 8.07 -0.05
CA ASP A 628 7.99 8.18 -0.49
C ASP A 628 8.64 9.49 0.01
N ASP A 629 7.86 10.43 0.58
CA ASP A 629 8.32 11.76 1.04
C ASP A 629 8.51 11.85 2.57
N VAL A 630 8.16 10.80 3.33
CA VAL A 630 8.32 10.74 4.79
C VAL A 630 9.02 9.45 5.19
N ASP A 631 9.82 9.51 6.25
CA ASP A 631 10.51 8.36 6.83
C ASP A 631 9.85 7.94 8.13
N GLN A 632 9.77 6.65 8.39
CA GLN A 632 9.11 6.09 9.56
C GLN A 632 10.14 5.42 10.47
N SER A 633 9.99 5.58 11.78
CA SER A 633 10.91 5.04 12.79
C SER A 633 10.18 4.57 14.04
N ASP A 634 10.84 3.69 14.82
CA ASP A 634 10.37 3.17 16.11
C ASP A 634 8.91 2.67 16.12
N PRO A 635 8.53 1.70 15.27
CA PRO A 635 7.17 1.15 15.32
C PRO A 635 6.94 0.39 16.64
N GLN A 636 5.78 0.61 17.27
CA GLN A 636 5.39 0.04 18.55
C GLN A 636 4.02 -0.64 18.43
N VAL A 637 3.97 -1.96 18.67
CA VAL A 637 2.70 -2.68 18.78
C VAL A 637 2.09 -2.44 20.16
N LEU A 638 0.87 -1.90 20.17
CA LEU A 638 0.08 -1.63 21.37
C LEU A 638 -1.12 -2.60 21.43
N LEU A 639 -1.93 -2.50 22.49
CA LEU A 639 -3.06 -3.43 22.73
C LEU A 639 -4.03 -3.52 21.56
N ASN A 640 -4.42 -2.37 20.99
CA ASN A 640 -5.34 -2.30 19.84
C ASN A 640 -4.79 -1.45 18.67
N ASN A 641 -3.63 -0.82 18.87
CA ASN A 641 -3.10 0.21 18.00
C ASN A 641 -1.65 -0.11 17.62
N VAL A 642 -1.13 0.61 16.64
CA VAL A 642 0.31 0.65 16.33
C VAL A 642 0.74 2.11 16.35
N ALA A 643 1.90 2.42 16.91
CA ALA A 643 2.44 3.77 16.92
C ALA A 643 3.80 3.81 16.26
N TRP A 644 4.21 4.96 15.73
CA TRP A 644 5.54 5.16 15.15
C TRP A 644 5.85 6.65 15.07
N VAL A 645 7.12 7.00 14.86
CA VAL A 645 7.57 8.37 14.60
C VAL A 645 7.71 8.57 13.09
N GLU A 646 6.97 9.55 12.56
CA GLU A 646 7.02 9.99 11.17
C GLU A 646 7.90 11.23 11.06
N VAL A 647 8.85 11.25 10.13
CA VAL A 647 9.76 12.36 9.88
C VAL A 647 9.61 12.83 8.44
N ASP A 648 9.23 14.09 8.25
CA ASP A 648 9.09 14.66 6.90
C ASP A 648 10.43 15.04 6.25
N ALA A 649 10.39 15.39 4.96
CA ALA A 649 11.57 15.82 4.19
C ALA A 649 12.25 17.10 4.74
N ASP A 650 11.56 17.91 5.56
CA ASP A 650 12.12 19.08 6.24
C ASP A 650 12.72 18.72 7.62
N GLY A 651 12.61 17.46 8.05
CA GLY A 651 13.10 16.94 9.32
C GLY A 651 12.15 17.17 10.50
N VAL A 652 10.87 17.48 10.24
CA VAL A 652 9.86 17.64 11.29
C VAL A 652 9.32 16.25 11.66
N ALA A 653 9.49 15.88 12.92
CA ALA A 653 9.04 14.60 13.45
C ALA A 653 7.66 14.72 14.11
N VAL A 654 6.82 13.70 13.96
CA VAL A 654 5.48 13.62 14.54
C VAL A 654 5.22 12.19 15.00
N LEU A 655 4.74 12.03 16.24
CA LEU A 655 4.33 10.73 16.76
C LEU A 655 2.92 10.40 16.27
N LYS A 656 2.79 9.33 15.48
CA LYS A 656 1.52 8.84 14.93
C LYS A 656 1.03 7.63 15.71
N VAL A 657 -0.30 7.55 15.87
CA VAL A 657 -0.99 6.36 16.38
C VAL A 657 -2.01 5.93 15.35
N TYR A 658 -1.87 4.70 14.88
CA TYR A 658 -2.79 4.01 13.99
C TYR A 658 -3.73 3.10 14.78
N SER A 659 -5.01 3.22 14.49
CA SER A 659 -6.05 2.32 14.99
C SER A 659 -6.69 1.59 13.81
N GLU A 660 -6.87 0.28 13.95
CA GLU A 660 -7.61 -0.53 12.98
C GLU A 660 -9.12 -0.17 12.95
N GLU A 661 -9.62 0.64 13.89
CA GLU A 661 -11.00 1.12 13.85
C GLU A 661 -11.24 2.10 12.68
N THR A 662 -11.86 1.60 11.62
CA THR A 662 -11.98 2.32 10.34
C THR A 662 -12.78 3.61 10.36
N PHE A 663 -13.76 3.76 11.24
CA PHE A 663 -14.73 4.85 11.16
C PHE A 663 -14.84 5.61 12.48
N GLN A 664 -14.42 6.87 12.43
CA GLN A 664 -14.42 7.75 13.58
C GLN A 664 -15.85 8.11 14.03
N PRO A 665 -16.16 8.16 15.34
CA PRO A 665 -17.51 8.47 15.84
C PRO A 665 -18.06 9.83 15.40
N TYR A 666 -17.19 10.82 15.11
CA TYR A 666 -17.59 12.18 14.74
C TYR A 666 -18.23 12.27 13.35
N SER A 667 -17.89 11.39 12.39
CA SER A 667 -18.48 11.42 11.04
C SER A 667 -19.95 11.01 11.02
N SER A 668 -20.42 10.39 12.11
CA SER A 668 -21.78 9.89 12.27
C SER A 668 -22.86 10.94 12.05
N VAL A 669 -22.68 12.20 12.48
CA VAL A 669 -23.73 13.24 12.35
C VAL A 669 -23.96 13.64 10.89
N ILE A 670 -22.90 13.77 10.10
CA ILE A 670 -22.97 14.13 8.68
C ILE A 670 -23.59 12.97 7.89
N LEU A 671 -23.13 11.74 8.15
CA LEU A 671 -23.64 10.53 7.52
C LEU A 671 -25.12 10.30 7.86
N GLN A 672 -25.52 10.43 9.13
CA GLN A 672 -26.92 10.33 9.57
C GLN A 672 -27.80 11.40 8.92
N SER A 673 -27.31 12.64 8.83
CA SER A 673 -28.03 13.74 8.18
C SER A 673 -28.24 13.46 6.69
N ALA A 674 -27.24 12.90 6.00
CA ALA A 674 -27.35 12.51 4.60
C ALA A 674 -28.39 11.41 4.40
N ILE A 675 -28.40 10.37 5.25
CA ILE A 675 -29.40 9.29 5.22
C ILE A 675 -30.81 9.85 5.41
N LEU A 676 -31.00 10.73 6.40
CA LEU A 676 -32.31 11.36 6.67
C LEU A 676 -32.79 12.24 5.50
N MET A 677 -31.89 12.93 4.81
CA MET A 677 -32.21 13.72 3.61
C MET A 677 -32.53 12.87 2.38
N LEU A 678 -31.92 11.68 2.25
CA LEU A 678 -32.13 10.79 1.11
C LEU A 678 -33.59 10.33 0.99
N ILE A 679 -34.25 10.04 2.13
CA ILE A 679 -35.64 9.55 2.18
C ILE A 679 -36.62 10.51 1.48
N PRO A 680 -36.78 11.79 1.88
CA PRO A 680 -37.69 12.70 1.21
C PRO A 680 -37.28 13.00 -0.23
N LEU A 681 -35.98 13.01 -0.55
CA LEU A 681 -35.49 13.20 -1.91
C LEU A 681 -35.89 12.05 -2.85
N LEU A 682 -35.81 10.81 -2.38
CA LEU A 682 -36.25 9.62 -3.13
C LEU A 682 -37.77 9.61 -3.34
N PHE A 683 -38.56 10.00 -2.34
CA PHE A 683 -40.01 10.18 -2.49
C PHE A 683 -40.33 11.26 -3.54
N LEU A 684 -39.64 12.40 -3.47
CA LEU A 684 -39.79 13.49 -4.43
C LEU A 684 -39.42 13.03 -5.85
N TRP A 685 -38.28 12.36 -6.00
CA TRP A 685 -37.81 11.82 -7.28
C TRP A 685 -38.80 10.80 -7.86
N SER A 686 -39.32 9.90 -7.03
CA SER A 686 -40.28 8.87 -7.44
C SER A 686 -41.61 9.50 -7.87
N TYR A 687 -42.07 10.50 -7.14
CA TYR A 687 -43.26 11.28 -7.51
C TYR A 687 -43.07 12.01 -8.85
N GLN A 688 -41.94 12.70 -9.04
CA GLN A 688 -41.59 13.37 -10.29
C GLN A 688 -41.49 12.37 -11.46
N ALA A 689 -40.87 11.21 -11.25
CA ALA A 689 -40.74 10.19 -12.27
C ALA A 689 -42.10 9.58 -12.67
N ALA A 690 -43.04 9.47 -11.73
CA ALA A 690 -44.39 8.98 -11.99
C ALA A 690 -45.28 10.02 -12.68
N SER A 691 -45.15 11.30 -12.32
CA SER A 691 -45.92 12.39 -12.93
C SER A 691 -45.46 12.69 -14.36
N GLU A 692 -44.15 12.68 -14.61
CA GLU A 692 -43.56 12.87 -15.95
C GLU A 692 -43.84 11.72 -16.92
N ARG A 693 -44.22 10.53 -16.44
CA ARG A 693 -44.67 9.41 -17.29
C ARG A 693 -46.15 9.49 -17.68
N ARG A 694 -46.94 10.30 -16.96
CA ARG A 694 -48.40 10.43 -17.14
C ARG A 694 -48.80 11.66 -17.96
N GLY A 695 -47.92 12.65 -18.11
CA GLY A 695 -48.04 13.75 -19.07
C GLY A 695 -47.22 13.45 -20.32
#